data_AF-A0A357QQR6-F1
#
_entry.id   AF-A0A357QQR6-F1
#
_cell.length_a   1.000
_cell.length_b   1.000
_cell.length_c   1.000
_cell.angle_alpha   90.00
_cell.angle_beta   90.00
_cell.angle_gamma   90.00
#
_symmetry.space_group_name_H-M   'P 1'
#
loop_
_entity.id
_entity.type
_entity.pdbx_description
1 polymer ?
#
loop_
_entity_poly.entity_id
_entity_poly.type
_entity_poly.pdbx_seq_one_letter_code
_entity_poly.pdbx_strand_id
1 'polypeptide(L)'
;MIAEPYKLKTIRNVEYTSMQDRIDALMAANYNTFHIPSYMVTFDMTSQGTSAVSQEQFAGLFTGDETYAGSRNFEHMCDVIKGLFSHTNVCPTHNLRGSHKLITATMVKEGDVIYGNSLKPVELIHDKDANMEILAVNDKTFPGNIDTAALDKELKGKTNIPYVYIELYADGFKPVSLANIKEASKIAKNNNTVLVVNGSYIIATADYIRKNESGYSNKTLKEIVYEIGSNSDIFVMDGGQDPRSNTGGFISTNIYELYDKYMNEVVVYEGLHTYGGMAGRTMEVFARGLAEMVYEKQAAWILFQTEKFASQLKNIPFYYGADGLYIKADEFLPKCESPAHTLAAAIYLKSGIRCFLEGRYDSSILPVQIPRMALTNEQLAEIATVINQVYAMRDKIAGLFLENAPEWNDDAMFKWNRPVMEEFFFKSEPFTIQQIEYIGETTEAERLEHAHESGFNTFLLQSKHVSIDFLTDSGTTAQTTTQWAAYLQSVETQATSENYFDFVETLQEITGYKYIIPTHQGRAAEHIMSQCLISGGVVPGNMYFTTTKLHQEMAGGTFADVICDEAHDPTNQFRWKGNIDLNKLKKLVDQHGAKNIPYISFEFSVNLAGGEPVHMDNAKEIYEYCESQGIYLMWDATRAVENAYMIKKHDERYHHASIKDILHEMFSYGHGCTVSSKKDYLVNIGGFLAIKDDEEFYYNALEMLRKYEGSITNGGMTAGDLAVHAQGVIEMVDYRYIKNRVEQTQYLGKRLLEAGVPIVEPVGSHAVFLDAKRFLPHIDQDQYPAQALATALYVDSGVRAMERGNVSKGRQPNGQNYRPSLELVRLTIPRRVYTNAHMDLVAESIIKLYKKRDQIKGLKFTYEPKNLRFFQGRFEEVK
;
A
#
# COMPACT_ATOMS: atom_id res chain seq x y z
N MET A 1 -14.14 -12.75 -4.17
CA MET A 1 -12.67 -12.84 -4.41
C MET A 1 -11.88 -12.74 -3.11
N ILE A 2 -10.59 -13.12 -3.11
CA ILE A 2 -9.64 -12.80 -2.02
C ILE A 2 -8.97 -11.47 -2.36
N ALA A 3 -8.99 -10.51 -1.43
CA ALA A 3 -8.29 -9.22 -1.50
C ALA A 3 -7.30 -9.10 -0.34
N GLU A 4 -6.41 -8.10 -0.39
CA GLU A 4 -5.46 -7.84 0.69
C GLU A 4 -6.21 -7.64 2.02
N PRO A 5 -5.80 -8.28 3.13
CA PRO A 5 -6.42 -8.09 4.45
C PRO A 5 -5.93 -6.81 5.15
N TYR A 6 -5.50 -5.82 4.37
CA TYR A 6 -4.88 -4.59 4.84
C TYR A 6 -5.06 -3.49 3.81
N LYS A 7 -4.97 -2.24 4.28
CA LYS A 7 -4.83 -1.07 3.42
C LYS A 7 -3.40 -0.56 3.46
N LEU A 8 -3.01 0.15 2.43
CA LEU A 8 -1.66 0.71 2.29
C LEU A 8 -1.55 1.96 3.19
N LYS A 9 -0.45 2.06 3.93
CA LYS A 9 -0.16 3.18 4.84
C LYS A 9 0.95 4.08 4.30
N THR A 10 2.03 3.44 3.87
CA THR A 10 3.20 4.10 3.29
C THR A 10 3.66 3.31 2.07
N ILE A 11 3.98 4.02 1.00
CA ILE A 11 4.43 3.46 -0.27
C ILE A 11 5.81 3.99 -0.66
N ARG A 12 6.48 3.32 -1.60
CA ARG A 12 7.70 3.80 -2.25
C ARG A 12 7.44 3.92 -3.74
N ASN A 13 7.72 5.08 -4.33
CA ASN A 13 7.59 5.23 -5.78
C ASN A 13 8.54 4.27 -6.50
N VAL A 14 8.06 3.66 -7.58
CA VAL A 14 8.87 2.77 -8.42
C VAL A 14 9.70 3.61 -9.37
N GLU A 15 11.00 3.34 -9.40
CA GLU A 15 11.91 3.88 -10.41
C GLU A 15 11.87 3.03 -11.67
N TYR A 16 11.59 3.66 -12.81
CA TYR A 16 11.52 2.99 -14.10
C TYR A 16 12.73 3.31 -14.94
N THR A 17 13.62 2.33 -15.11
CA THR A 17 14.86 2.47 -15.90
C THR A 17 14.59 2.29 -17.39
N SER A 18 15.26 3.09 -18.22
CA SER A 18 15.23 2.89 -19.67
C SER A 18 16.04 1.67 -20.09
N MET A 19 15.82 1.16 -21.30
CA MET A 19 16.66 0.10 -21.86
C MET A 19 18.16 0.44 -21.83
N GLN A 20 18.54 1.70 -22.05
CA GLN A 20 19.95 2.11 -22.02
C GLN A 20 20.51 2.06 -20.60
N ASP A 21 19.79 2.60 -19.61
CA ASP A 21 20.17 2.54 -18.20
C ASP A 21 20.44 1.10 -17.74
N ARG A 22 19.59 0.16 -18.18
CA ARG A 22 19.72 -1.27 -17.84
C ARG A 22 20.93 -1.93 -18.50
N ILE A 23 21.26 -1.54 -19.74
CA ILE A 23 22.48 -2.03 -20.42
C ILE A 23 23.71 -1.55 -19.66
N ASP A 24 23.75 -0.27 -19.31
CA ASP A 24 24.89 0.34 -18.62
C ASP A 24 25.06 -0.25 -17.22
N ALA A 25 23.97 -0.48 -16.49
CA ALA A 25 23.97 -1.16 -15.20
C ALA A 25 24.50 -2.59 -15.29
N LEU A 26 24.05 -3.37 -16.28
CA LEU A 26 24.55 -4.74 -16.49
C LEU A 26 26.05 -4.76 -16.81
N MET A 27 26.52 -3.86 -17.68
CA MET A 27 27.94 -3.77 -18.02
C MET A 27 28.79 -3.40 -16.79
N ALA A 28 28.37 -2.40 -16.02
CA ALA A 28 29.05 -2.00 -14.79
C ALA A 28 29.10 -3.12 -13.73
N ALA A 29 28.09 -3.98 -13.74
CA ALA A 29 27.96 -5.14 -12.84
C ALA A 29 28.65 -6.42 -13.36
N ASN A 30 29.42 -6.37 -14.45
CA ASN A 30 29.97 -7.55 -15.14
C ASN A 30 28.90 -8.61 -15.45
N TYR A 31 27.70 -8.13 -15.81
CA TYR A 31 26.47 -8.89 -16.07
C TYR A 31 25.99 -9.79 -14.92
N ASN A 32 26.52 -9.59 -13.71
CA ASN A 32 26.01 -10.24 -12.51
C ASN A 32 24.94 -9.34 -11.86
N THR A 33 23.69 -9.79 -11.86
CA THR A 33 22.57 -8.98 -11.36
C THR A 33 22.66 -8.69 -9.87
N PHE A 34 23.43 -9.45 -9.09
CA PHE A 34 23.69 -9.20 -7.67
C PHE A 34 24.32 -7.81 -7.44
N HIS A 35 25.19 -7.37 -8.34
CA HIS A 35 25.92 -6.09 -8.22
C HIS A 35 25.15 -4.87 -8.74
N ILE A 36 23.95 -5.05 -9.28
CA ILE A 36 23.14 -3.94 -9.77
C ILE A 36 22.61 -3.17 -8.55
N PRO A 37 22.87 -1.86 -8.42
CA PRO A 37 22.41 -1.10 -7.27
C PRO A 37 20.89 -0.93 -7.27
N SER A 38 20.28 -0.84 -6.09
CA SER A 38 18.82 -0.83 -5.92
C SER A 38 18.10 0.34 -6.62
N TYR A 39 18.75 1.49 -6.79
CA TYR A 39 18.18 2.64 -7.52
C TYR A 39 18.09 2.41 -9.05
N MET A 40 18.71 1.33 -9.56
CA MET A 40 18.62 0.89 -10.96
C MET A 40 17.65 -0.30 -11.13
N VAL A 41 16.85 -0.62 -10.10
CA VAL A 41 15.94 -1.76 -10.08
C VAL A 41 14.50 -1.27 -10.00
N THR A 42 13.65 -1.79 -10.89
CA THR A 42 12.21 -1.47 -10.90
C THR A 42 11.44 -2.35 -9.91
N PHE A 43 11.67 -3.67 -9.96
CA PHE A 43 11.14 -4.62 -8.97
C PHE A 43 12.23 -5.59 -8.54
N ASP A 44 12.39 -5.77 -7.24
CA ASP A 44 13.40 -6.62 -6.65
C ASP A 44 12.77 -7.91 -6.13
N MET A 45 13.01 -9.03 -6.83
CA MET A 45 12.39 -10.33 -6.56
C MET A 45 13.21 -11.14 -5.56
N THR A 46 13.44 -10.53 -4.39
CA THR A 46 14.02 -11.15 -3.19
C THR A 46 13.02 -11.07 -2.05
N SER A 47 13.02 -12.04 -1.13
CA SER A 47 12.13 -12.05 0.05
C SER A 47 12.80 -11.48 1.30
N GLN A 48 14.13 -11.39 1.33
CA GLN A 48 14.91 -10.91 2.46
C GLN A 48 15.07 -9.38 2.41
N GLY A 49 14.53 -8.69 3.42
CA GLY A 49 14.77 -7.25 3.59
C GLY A 49 13.93 -6.30 2.70
N THR A 50 13.01 -6.86 1.91
CA THR A 50 12.18 -6.14 0.92
C THR A 50 10.67 -6.27 1.15
N SER A 51 10.28 -7.01 2.20
CA SER A 51 8.88 -7.24 2.57
C SER A 51 8.24 -5.99 3.20
N ALA A 52 6.92 -5.84 3.06
CA ALA A 52 6.17 -4.79 3.73
C ALA A 52 5.87 -5.18 5.18
N VAL A 53 5.97 -4.21 6.10
CA VAL A 53 5.70 -4.38 7.53
C VAL A 53 4.40 -3.70 7.96
N SER A 54 3.80 -4.14 9.07
CA SER A 54 2.65 -3.41 9.64
C SER A 54 3.10 -2.08 10.26
N GLN A 55 2.18 -1.13 10.40
CA GLN A 55 2.44 0.11 11.15
C GLN A 55 2.83 -0.18 12.61
N GLU A 56 2.29 -1.25 13.22
CA GLU A 56 2.60 -1.65 14.59
C GLU A 56 4.02 -2.20 14.70
N GLN A 57 4.43 -3.01 13.73
CA GLN A 57 5.79 -3.50 13.59
C GLN A 57 6.76 -2.33 13.36
N PHE A 58 6.41 -1.40 12.46
CA PHE A 58 7.25 -0.23 12.17
C PHE A 58 7.37 0.74 13.36
N ALA A 59 6.33 0.86 14.20
CA ALA A 59 6.39 1.63 15.43
C ALA A 59 7.51 1.16 16.38
N GLY A 60 7.91 -0.12 16.27
CA GLY A 60 9.07 -0.67 16.98
C GLY A 60 10.36 0.10 16.73
N LEU A 61 10.50 0.78 15.59
CA LEU A 61 11.65 1.65 15.31
C LEU A 61 11.75 2.85 16.25
N PHE A 62 10.61 3.35 16.75
CA PHE A 62 10.54 4.52 17.64
C PHE A 62 10.42 4.13 19.11
N THR A 63 9.78 2.99 19.41
CA THR A 63 9.57 2.54 20.80
C THR A 63 10.67 1.65 21.34
N GLY A 64 11.56 1.17 20.46
CA GLY A 64 12.67 0.29 20.82
C GLY A 64 13.58 0.84 21.91
N ASP A 65 13.77 0.05 22.95
CA ASP A 65 14.67 0.34 24.06
C ASP A 65 16.14 0.06 23.69
N GLU A 66 16.97 1.09 23.50
CA GLU A 66 18.39 0.95 23.15
C GLU A 66 19.30 0.65 24.36
N THR A 67 18.72 0.30 25.52
CA THR A 67 19.49 -0.03 26.72
C THR A 67 20.38 -1.25 26.48
N TYR A 68 21.64 -1.12 26.90
CA TYR A 68 22.69 -2.12 26.67
C TYR A 68 22.44 -3.46 27.38
N ALA A 69 21.74 -3.48 28.51
CA ALA A 69 21.40 -4.69 29.26
C ALA A 69 20.01 -4.58 29.90
N GLY A 70 19.24 -5.68 29.89
CA GLY A 70 17.89 -5.70 30.44
C GLY A 70 16.89 -4.88 29.63
N SER A 71 17.04 -4.85 28.30
CA SER A 71 16.15 -4.10 27.42
C SER A 71 14.74 -4.71 27.43
N ARG A 72 13.71 -3.86 27.41
CA ARG A 72 12.31 -4.32 27.37
C ARG A 72 11.98 -5.09 26.10
N ASN A 73 12.66 -4.80 24.99
CA ASN A 73 12.43 -5.51 23.72
C ASN A 73 12.96 -6.94 23.77
N PHE A 74 14.00 -7.21 24.58
CA PHE A 74 14.49 -8.58 24.77
C PHE A 74 13.47 -9.44 25.52
N GLU A 75 12.92 -8.91 26.62
CA GLU A 75 11.87 -9.59 27.38
C GLU A 75 10.63 -9.85 26.51
N HIS A 76 10.22 -8.84 25.72
CA HIS A 76 9.13 -8.97 24.76
C HIS A 76 9.41 -10.06 23.72
N MET A 77 10.62 -10.10 23.14
CA MET A 77 11.03 -11.14 22.20
C MET A 77 11.00 -12.54 22.85
N CYS A 78 11.49 -12.67 24.09
CA CYS A 78 11.44 -13.91 24.87
C CYS A 78 10.00 -14.39 25.10
N ASP A 79 9.09 -13.50 25.48
CA ASP A 79 7.68 -13.82 25.70
C ASP A 79 7.00 -14.31 24.41
N VAL A 80 7.28 -13.65 23.28
CA VAL A 80 6.78 -14.05 21.96
C VAL A 80 7.33 -15.41 21.56
N ILE A 81 8.64 -15.65 21.66
CA ILE A 81 9.28 -16.93 21.32
C ILE A 81 8.74 -18.06 22.19
N LYS A 82 8.59 -17.83 23.49
CA LYS A 82 8.00 -18.81 24.42
C LYS A 82 6.56 -19.15 24.04
N GLY A 83 5.76 -18.14 23.70
CA GLY A 83 4.38 -18.32 23.28
C GLY A 83 4.21 -19.01 21.92
N LEU A 84 5.20 -18.92 21.03
CA LEU A 84 5.15 -19.49 19.69
C LEU A 84 5.84 -20.84 19.55
N PHE A 85 6.94 -21.08 20.27
CA PHE A 85 7.79 -22.26 20.05
C PHE A 85 7.99 -23.12 21.31
N SER A 86 7.41 -22.74 22.46
CA SER A 86 7.56 -23.42 23.77
C SER A 86 8.98 -23.45 24.36
N HIS A 87 9.91 -22.68 23.78
CA HIS A 87 11.28 -22.57 24.26
C HIS A 87 11.41 -21.43 25.27
N THR A 88 12.12 -21.66 26.36
CA THR A 88 12.19 -20.71 27.49
C THR A 88 13.49 -19.91 27.53
N ASN A 89 14.60 -20.45 27.03
CA ASN A 89 15.87 -19.75 26.99
C ASN A 89 16.14 -19.25 25.57
N VAL A 90 16.46 -17.96 25.42
CA VAL A 90 16.63 -17.31 24.13
C VAL A 90 17.96 -16.58 24.08
N CYS A 91 18.78 -16.91 23.11
CA CYS A 91 19.98 -16.18 22.75
C CYS A 91 19.71 -15.41 21.44
N PRO A 92 19.68 -14.06 21.47
CA PRO A 92 19.49 -13.25 20.27
C PRO A 92 20.74 -13.29 19.38
N THR A 93 20.56 -13.17 18.07
CA THR A 93 21.63 -13.09 17.07
C THR A 93 21.29 -12.06 15.99
N HIS A 94 22.26 -11.62 15.19
CA HIS A 94 21.99 -10.61 14.16
C HIS A 94 21.19 -11.17 12.97
N ASN A 95 21.32 -12.47 12.69
CA ASN A 95 20.57 -13.23 11.67
C ASN A 95 20.78 -14.74 11.88
N LEU A 96 20.26 -15.56 10.95
CA LEU A 96 20.44 -17.01 10.99
C LEU A 96 21.91 -17.46 10.90
N ARG A 97 22.75 -16.76 10.14
CA ARG A 97 24.19 -17.08 10.04
C ARG A 97 24.89 -16.91 11.39
N GLY A 98 24.50 -15.88 12.15
CA GLY A 98 24.95 -15.69 13.53
C GLY A 98 24.55 -16.85 14.44
N SER A 99 23.30 -17.32 14.32
CA SER A 99 22.83 -18.51 15.05
C SER A 99 23.66 -19.76 14.72
N HIS A 100 23.89 -20.02 13.43
CA HIS A 100 24.71 -21.15 13.00
C HIS A 100 26.16 -21.05 13.47
N LYS A 101 26.73 -19.85 13.51
CA LYS A 101 28.10 -19.61 13.98
C LYS A 101 28.26 -19.96 15.45
N LEU A 102 27.32 -19.55 16.32
CA LEU A 102 27.34 -19.90 17.74
C LEU A 102 27.14 -21.40 17.97
N ILE A 103 26.21 -22.03 17.23
CA ILE A 103 26.00 -23.48 17.28
C ILE A 103 27.28 -24.21 16.88
N THR A 104 27.91 -23.80 15.78
CA THR A 104 29.16 -24.40 15.30
C THR A 104 30.29 -24.24 16.32
N ALA A 105 30.48 -23.03 16.86
CA ALA A 105 31.54 -22.74 17.83
C ALA A 105 31.41 -23.54 19.14
N THR A 106 30.18 -23.84 19.57
CA THR A 106 29.91 -24.47 20.87
C THR A 106 29.74 -25.99 20.80
N MET A 107 29.35 -26.53 19.64
CA MET A 107 28.93 -27.92 19.51
C MET A 107 29.78 -28.73 18.52
N VAL A 108 30.43 -28.11 17.54
CA VAL A 108 31.12 -28.80 16.45
C VAL A 108 32.62 -28.84 16.69
N LYS A 109 33.22 -30.01 16.47
CA LYS A 109 34.65 -30.27 16.55
C LYS A 109 35.17 -30.83 15.23
N GLU A 110 36.50 -30.81 15.10
CA GLU A 110 37.20 -31.42 13.98
C GLU A 110 36.83 -32.89 13.77
N GLY A 111 36.50 -33.24 12.53
CA GLY A 111 36.11 -34.58 12.12
C GLY A 111 34.67 -34.98 12.44
N ASP A 112 33.86 -34.11 13.06
CA ASP A 112 32.45 -34.41 13.31
C ASP A 112 31.66 -34.53 12.00
N VAL A 113 30.58 -35.32 12.05
CA VAL A 113 29.61 -35.47 10.95
C VAL A 113 28.24 -35.04 11.44
N ILE A 114 27.64 -34.07 10.76
CA ILE A 114 26.28 -33.58 11.01
C ILE A 114 25.34 -34.19 9.98
N TYR A 115 24.22 -34.73 10.45
CA TYR A 115 23.20 -35.32 9.59
C TYR A 115 22.03 -34.36 9.42
N GLY A 116 21.55 -34.18 8.19
CA GLY A 116 20.42 -33.29 7.94
C GLY A 116 19.71 -33.48 6.61
N ASN A 117 18.81 -32.55 6.29
CA ASN A 117 18.03 -32.53 5.06
C ASN A 117 18.40 -31.41 4.06
N SER A 118 19.30 -30.49 4.44
CA SER A 118 19.84 -29.46 3.57
C SER A 118 21.33 -29.28 3.82
N LEU A 119 22.06 -28.73 2.84
CA LEU A 119 23.49 -28.47 2.96
C LEU A 119 23.81 -27.27 3.86
N LYS A 120 22.84 -26.55 4.41
CA LYS A 120 23.12 -25.46 5.34
C LYS A 120 23.22 -26.02 6.77
N PRO A 121 24.19 -25.60 7.61
CA PRO A 121 25.21 -24.57 7.38
C PRO A 121 26.61 -25.14 7.07
N VAL A 122 26.77 -25.94 6.01
CA VAL A 122 28.03 -26.62 5.64
C VAL A 122 29.23 -25.66 5.61
N GLU A 123 29.01 -24.42 5.20
CA GLU A 123 30.08 -23.43 5.04
C GLU A 123 30.78 -23.11 6.36
N LEU A 124 30.03 -23.09 7.48
CA LEU A 124 30.61 -22.75 8.79
C LEU A 124 31.30 -23.94 9.45
N ILE A 125 30.84 -25.16 9.17
CA ILE A 125 31.40 -26.37 9.77
C ILE A 125 32.62 -26.88 9.00
N HIS A 126 32.72 -26.59 7.70
CA HIS A 126 33.91 -26.90 6.89
C HIS A 126 35.14 -26.16 7.41
N ASP A 127 34.99 -24.93 7.92
CA ASP A 127 36.07 -24.18 8.59
C ASP A 127 36.62 -24.88 9.85
N LYS A 128 35.91 -25.92 10.34
CA LYS A 128 36.31 -26.77 11.46
C LYS A 128 36.77 -28.16 11.01
N ASP A 129 36.95 -28.42 9.72
CA ASP A 129 37.20 -29.75 9.17
C ASP A 129 36.12 -30.79 9.58
N ALA A 130 34.87 -30.34 9.71
CA ALA A 130 33.70 -31.17 9.93
C ALA A 130 32.88 -31.31 8.63
N ASN A 131 32.09 -32.38 8.53
CA ASN A 131 31.32 -32.70 7.33
C ASN A 131 29.80 -32.70 7.59
N MET A 132 29.02 -32.47 6.53
CA MET A 132 27.56 -32.63 6.55
C MET A 132 27.13 -33.75 5.60
N GLU A 133 26.29 -34.66 6.08
CA GLU A 133 25.68 -35.71 5.28
C GLU A 133 24.17 -35.49 5.16
N ILE A 134 23.69 -35.44 3.92
CA ILE A 134 22.27 -35.26 3.61
C ILE A 134 21.60 -36.63 3.49
N LEU A 135 20.69 -36.91 4.42
CA LEU A 135 19.92 -38.14 4.44
C LEU A 135 18.57 -37.90 3.75
N ALA A 136 18.58 -37.79 2.42
CA ALA A 136 17.37 -37.52 1.65
C ALA A 136 16.47 -38.76 1.51
N VAL A 137 15.16 -38.58 1.63
CA VAL A 137 14.16 -39.60 1.32
C VAL A 137 13.42 -39.28 0.02
N ASN A 138 13.01 -40.31 -0.72
CA ASN A 138 12.18 -40.13 -1.92
C ASN A 138 10.69 -40.04 -1.54
N ASP A 139 10.31 -38.94 -0.88
CA ASP A 139 8.92 -38.61 -0.55
C ASP A 139 8.41 -37.55 -1.53
N LYS A 140 7.30 -37.86 -2.23
CA LYS A 140 6.72 -36.95 -3.22
C LYS A 140 5.95 -35.78 -2.60
N THR A 141 5.37 -35.99 -1.43
CA THR A 141 4.57 -34.98 -0.73
C THR A 141 5.49 -34.09 0.11
N PHE A 142 6.48 -34.67 0.78
CA PHE A 142 7.40 -33.96 1.65
C PHE A 142 8.86 -34.25 1.24
N PRO A 143 9.32 -33.72 0.10
CA PRO A 143 10.65 -33.99 -0.43
C PRO A 143 11.79 -33.44 0.44
N GLY A 144 11.47 -32.64 1.46
CA GLY A 144 12.43 -32.16 2.46
C GLY A 144 12.60 -33.11 3.64
N ASN A 145 11.82 -34.19 3.75
CA ASN A 145 11.94 -35.13 4.86
C ASN A 145 13.36 -35.72 4.95
N ILE A 146 13.84 -35.90 6.18
CA ILE A 146 15.04 -36.70 6.44
C ILE A 146 14.68 -38.19 6.43
N ASP A 147 15.52 -39.05 5.87
CA ASP A 147 15.35 -40.50 5.97
C ASP A 147 15.61 -40.94 7.43
N THR A 148 14.53 -41.16 8.17
CA THR A 148 14.60 -41.50 9.61
C THR A 148 15.16 -42.90 9.85
N ALA A 149 15.04 -43.83 8.89
CA ALA A 149 15.62 -45.16 9.01
C ALA A 149 17.13 -45.12 8.81
N ALA A 150 17.60 -44.35 7.81
CA ALA A 150 19.02 -44.07 7.63
C ALA A 150 19.59 -43.29 8.82
N LEU A 151 18.85 -42.30 9.33
CA LEU A 151 19.26 -41.51 10.49
C LEU A 151 19.47 -42.41 11.71
N ASP A 152 18.47 -43.22 12.09
CA ASP A 152 18.61 -44.11 13.26
C ASP A 152 19.80 -45.06 13.11
N LYS A 153 20.01 -45.61 11.90
CA LYS A 153 21.18 -46.44 11.59
C LYS A 153 22.50 -45.69 11.77
N GLU A 154 22.59 -44.45 11.28
CA GLU A 154 23.81 -43.66 11.35
C GLU A 154 24.10 -43.14 12.76
N LEU A 155 23.09 -42.89 13.60
CA LEU A 155 23.31 -42.47 14.98
C LEU A 155 23.68 -43.64 15.90
N LYS A 156 23.19 -44.85 15.61
CA LYS A 156 23.27 -46.00 16.51
C LYS A 156 24.72 -46.40 16.83
N GLY A 157 25.07 -46.31 18.10
CA GLY A 157 26.38 -46.73 18.61
C GLY A 157 27.51 -45.70 18.42
N LYS A 158 27.22 -44.54 17.82
CA LYS A 158 28.14 -43.40 17.78
C LYS A 158 27.98 -42.58 19.06
N THR A 159 29.08 -42.08 19.61
CA THR A 159 29.10 -41.36 20.91
C THR A 159 29.40 -39.87 20.78
N ASN A 160 29.58 -39.35 19.56
CA ASN A 160 29.96 -37.97 19.31
C ASN A 160 29.29 -37.45 18.02
N ILE A 161 27.97 -37.22 18.07
CA ILE A 161 27.22 -36.57 17.00
C ILE A 161 26.74 -35.22 17.54
N PRO A 162 27.24 -34.08 17.02
CA PRO A 162 26.93 -32.77 17.55
C PRO A 162 25.43 -32.49 17.63
N TYR A 163 24.73 -32.69 16.51
CA TYR A 163 23.30 -32.51 16.37
C TYR A 163 22.80 -33.11 15.05
N VAL A 164 21.48 -33.26 14.95
CA VAL A 164 20.74 -33.47 13.71
C VAL A 164 20.15 -32.13 13.27
N TYR A 165 20.20 -31.81 11.97
CA TYR A 165 19.72 -30.54 11.44
C TYR A 165 18.54 -30.71 10.50
N ILE A 166 17.44 -29.99 10.75
CA ILE A 166 16.28 -29.92 9.85
C ILE A 166 15.99 -28.47 9.49
N GLU A 167 16.00 -28.18 8.19
CA GLU A 167 15.41 -26.98 7.62
C GLU A 167 13.96 -27.26 7.20
N LEU A 168 13.00 -26.48 7.70
CA LEU A 168 11.56 -26.73 7.50
C LEU A 168 11.12 -26.65 6.02
N TYR A 169 11.88 -25.93 5.21
CA TYR A 169 11.71 -25.79 3.77
C TYR A 169 13.09 -25.84 3.11
N ALA A 170 13.70 -27.03 3.05
CA ALA A 170 15.06 -27.23 2.55
C ALA A 170 15.24 -26.66 1.13
N ASP A 171 16.36 -25.98 0.92
CA ASP A 171 16.71 -25.24 -0.30
C ASP A 171 15.67 -24.16 -0.72
N GLY A 172 14.72 -23.81 0.17
CA GLY A 172 13.63 -22.87 -0.07
C GLY A 172 12.39 -23.46 -0.75
N PHE A 173 12.45 -24.71 -1.25
CA PHE A 173 11.34 -25.33 -2.01
C PHE A 173 10.98 -26.79 -1.63
N LYS A 174 11.63 -27.39 -0.63
CA LYS A 174 11.36 -28.77 -0.18
C LYS A 174 10.75 -28.81 1.24
N PRO A 175 9.41 -28.91 1.38
CA PRO A 175 8.77 -28.91 2.70
C PRO A 175 9.01 -30.21 3.47
N VAL A 176 9.00 -30.11 4.80
CA VAL A 176 9.13 -31.22 5.76
C VAL A 176 7.79 -31.50 6.46
N SER A 177 7.52 -32.77 6.77
CA SER A 177 6.33 -33.21 7.49
C SER A 177 6.51 -33.10 9.01
N LEU A 178 5.44 -32.84 9.76
CA LEU A 178 5.49 -32.78 11.22
C LEU A 178 5.74 -34.17 11.81
N ALA A 179 5.25 -35.22 11.16
CA ALA A 179 5.57 -36.60 11.53
C ALA A 179 7.09 -36.88 11.42
N ASN A 180 7.74 -36.36 10.40
CA ASN A 180 9.18 -36.51 10.20
C ASN A 180 9.99 -35.78 11.28
N ILE A 181 9.61 -34.55 11.62
CA ILE A 181 10.23 -33.78 12.72
C ILE A 181 10.09 -34.53 14.06
N LYS A 182 8.88 -35.04 14.36
CA LYS A 182 8.60 -35.82 15.58
C LYS A 182 9.47 -37.07 15.69
N GLU A 183 9.60 -37.83 14.60
CA GLU A 183 10.41 -39.04 14.60
C GLU A 183 11.92 -38.74 14.66
N ALA A 184 12.40 -37.71 13.94
CA ALA A 184 13.80 -37.27 14.03
C ALA A 184 14.15 -36.80 15.46
N SER A 185 13.27 -36.05 16.11
CA SER A 185 13.42 -35.63 17.52
C SER A 185 13.56 -36.82 18.46
N LYS A 186 12.71 -37.84 18.26
CA LYS A 186 12.75 -39.08 19.05
C LYS A 186 14.04 -39.88 18.80
N ILE A 187 14.48 -40.00 17.56
CA ILE A 187 15.72 -40.69 17.19
C ILE A 187 16.94 -39.97 17.79
N ALA A 188 16.99 -38.63 17.71
CA ALA A 188 18.03 -37.83 18.32
C ALA A 188 18.12 -38.08 19.83
N LYS A 189 16.98 -38.00 20.53
CA LYS A 189 16.88 -38.27 21.97
C LYS A 189 17.32 -39.68 22.35
N ASN A 190 16.91 -40.69 21.60
CA ASN A 190 17.29 -42.09 21.86
C ASN A 190 18.80 -42.35 21.71
N ASN A 191 19.49 -41.50 20.94
CA ASN A 191 20.92 -41.61 20.68
C ASN A 191 21.75 -40.52 21.39
N ASN A 192 21.18 -39.86 22.42
CA ASN A 192 21.84 -38.80 23.22
C ASN A 192 22.43 -37.65 22.37
N THR A 193 21.75 -37.26 21.30
CA THR A 193 22.05 -36.04 20.54
C THR A 193 20.81 -35.13 20.52
N VAL A 194 20.91 -33.97 19.87
CA VAL A 194 19.87 -32.94 19.84
C VAL A 194 19.39 -32.66 18.42
N LEU A 195 18.12 -32.29 18.29
CA LEU A 195 17.56 -31.81 17.03
C LEU A 195 17.60 -30.27 16.97
N VAL A 196 18.33 -29.75 15.99
CA VAL A 196 18.31 -28.33 15.58
C VAL A 196 17.31 -28.17 14.45
N VAL A 197 16.32 -27.30 14.65
CA VAL A 197 15.33 -26.94 13.61
C VAL A 197 15.55 -25.49 13.19
N ASN A 198 15.80 -25.28 11.90
CA ASN A 198 15.72 -23.98 11.27
C ASN A 198 14.28 -23.71 10.83
N GLY A 199 13.62 -22.85 11.62
CA GLY A 199 12.25 -22.41 11.47
C GLY A 199 12.02 -21.35 10.41
N SER A 200 13.02 -20.97 9.62
CA SER A 200 12.80 -20.08 8.48
C SER A 200 11.73 -20.68 7.56
N TYR A 201 10.78 -19.88 7.10
CA TYR A 201 9.61 -20.32 6.30
C TYR A 201 8.57 -21.18 7.02
N ILE A 202 8.53 -21.15 8.36
CA ILE A 202 7.58 -21.93 9.16
C ILE A 202 6.12 -21.73 8.77
N ILE A 203 5.73 -20.54 8.29
CA ILE A 203 4.33 -20.29 7.92
C ILE A 203 3.94 -21.09 6.67
N ALA A 204 4.82 -21.13 5.67
CA ALA A 204 4.62 -21.96 4.49
C ALA A 204 4.62 -23.45 4.85
N THR A 205 5.52 -23.89 5.73
CA THR A 205 5.55 -25.28 6.22
C THR A 205 4.28 -25.64 6.99
N ALA A 206 3.82 -24.78 7.90
CA ALA A 206 2.61 -25.01 8.70
C ALA A 206 1.35 -25.12 7.83
N ASP A 207 1.20 -24.24 6.82
CA ASP A 207 0.09 -24.35 5.87
C ASP A 207 0.19 -25.61 5.00
N TYR A 208 1.40 -25.98 4.57
CA TYR A 208 1.62 -27.20 3.80
C TYR A 208 1.28 -28.46 4.60
N ILE A 209 1.67 -28.52 5.88
CA ILE A 209 1.25 -29.58 6.82
C ILE A 209 -0.27 -29.59 6.97
N ARG A 210 -0.90 -28.43 7.21
CA ARG A 210 -2.35 -28.31 7.34
C ARG A 210 -3.12 -28.87 6.14
N LYS A 211 -2.60 -28.65 4.92
CA LYS A 211 -3.18 -29.14 3.66
C LYS A 211 -2.93 -30.64 3.40
N ASN A 212 -1.79 -31.20 3.85
CA ASN A 212 -1.34 -32.54 3.44
C ASN A 212 -1.34 -33.59 4.56
N GLU A 213 -1.38 -33.20 5.83
CA GLU A 213 -1.49 -34.12 6.97
C GLU A 213 -2.89 -34.00 7.60
N SER A 214 -3.71 -35.04 7.43
CA SER A 214 -5.13 -35.03 7.84
C SER A 214 -5.36 -34.66 9.31
N GLY A 215 -4.39 -34.95 10.19
CA GLY A 215 -4.43 -34.62 11.62
C GLY A 215 -4.41 -33.12 11.95
N TYR A 216 -4.04 -32.25 11.01
CA TYR A 216 -3.84 -30.81 11.24
C TYR A 216 -4.81 -29.93 10.45
N SER A 217 -5.70 -30.51 9.66
CA SER A 217 -6.66 -29.77 8.82
C SER A 217 -7.52 -28.74 9.57
N ASN A 218 -7.84 -29.00 10.85
CA ASN A 218 -8.65 -28.12 11.70
C ASN A 218 -7.81 -27.26 12.67
N LYS A 219 -6.48 -27.30 12.56
CA LYS A 219 -5.57 -26.57 13.44
C LYS A 219 -5.27 -25.18 12.85
N THR A 220 -5.13 -24.21 13.74
CA THR A 220 -4.61 -22.89 13.38
C THR A 220 -3.11 -22.97 13.07
N LEU A 221 -2.60 -22.05 12.26
CA LEU A 221 -1.17 -21.93 11.98
C LEU A 221 -0.37 -21.80 13.27
N LYS A 222 -0.87 -21.02 14.25
CA LYS A 222 -0.24 -20.85 15.56
C LYS A 222 -0.09 -22.19 16.30
N GLU A 223 -1.10 -23.05 16.28
CA GLU A 223 -1.02 -24.37 16.92
C GLU A 223 0.02 -25.27 16.23
N ILE A 224 0.08 -25.27 14.89
CA ILE A 224 1.05 -26.07 14.14
C ILE A 224 2.48 -25.54 14.36
N VAL A 225 2.68 -24.22 14.34
CA VAL A 225 3.95 -23.55 14.67
C VAL A 225 4.42 -23.93 16.07
N TYR A 226 3.52 -23.93 17.05
CA TYR A 226 3.80 -24.37 18.40
C TYR A 226 4.22 -25.84 18.44
N GLU A 227 3.52 -26.74 17.74
CA GLU A 227 3.89 -28.14 17.68
C GLU A 227 5.25 -28.38 17.01
N ILE A 228 5.60 -27.64 15.95
CA ILE A 228 6.92 -27.70 15.33
C ILE A 228 8.00 -27.31 16.36
N GLY A 229 7.83 -26.16 17.01
CA GLY A 229 8.78 -25.67 18.02
C GLY A 229 8.96 -26.66 19.18
N SER A 230 7.86 -27.17 19.75
CA SER A 230 7.88 -28.13 20.87
C SER A 230 8.55 -29.47 20.55
N ASN A 231 8.75 -29.80 19.28
CA ASN A 231 9.45 -31.02 18.86
C ASN A 231 10.92 -30.78 18.48
N SER A 232 11.44 -29.56 18.66
CA SER A 232 12.86 -29.24 18.53
C SER A 232 13.54 -29.17 19.90
N ASP A 233 14.86 -29.43 19.94
CA ASP A 233 15.66 -29.20 21.15
C ASP A 233 16.34 -27.82 21.08
N ILE A 234 16.73 -27.41 19.87
CA ILE A 234 17.24 -26.08 19.52
C ILE A 234 16.44 -25.57 18.33
N PHE A 235 15.97 -24.33 18.41
CA PHE A 235 15.24 -23.67 17.32
C PHE A 235 15.97 -22.40 16.90
N VAL A 236 16.13 -22.21 15.59
CA VAL A 236 16.74 -21.01 14.99
C VAL A 236 15.83 -20.47 13.90
N MET A 237 15.88 -19.17 13.63
CA MET A 237 15.06 -18.55 12.59
C MET A 237 15.74 -17.29 12.06
N ASP A 238 15.58 -17.04 10.76
CA ASP A 238 15.92 -15.76 10.14
C ASP A 238 14.75 -14.77 10.22
N GLY A 239 15.00 -13.58 10.76
CA GLY A 239 14.02 -12.50 10.85
C GLY A 239 13.60 -11.93 9.50
N GLY A 240 14.44 -12.04 8.47
CA GLY A 240 14.17 -11.57 7.10
C GLY A 240 13.03 -12.31 6.40
N GLN A 241 12.58 -13.44 6.95
CA GLN A 241 11.59 -14.31 6.34
C GLN A 241 10.16 -13.99 6.80
N ASP A 242 9.46 -14.93 7.42
CA ASP A 242 8.09 -14.76 7.87
C ASP A 242 7.91 -13.61 8.90
N PRO A 243 8.90 -13.30 9.76
CA PRO A 243 8.84 -12.13 10.65
C PRO A 243 8.96 -10.78 9.92
N ARG A 244 9.43 -10.76 8.66
CA ARG A 244 9.57 -9.55 7.83
C ARG A 244 10.42 -8.45 8.47
N SER A 245 11.48 -8.82 9.17
CA SER A 245 12.46 -7.89 9.76
C SER A 245 13.77 -7.92 8.98
N ASN A 246 14.29 -6.78 8.55
CA ASN A 246 15.53 -6.70 7.76
C ASN A 246 16.76 -7.24 8.49
N THR A 247 16.70 -7.33 9.82
CA THR A 247 17.75 -7.90 10.66
C THR A 247 17.08 -8.61 11.82
N GLY A 248 17.69 -9.69 12.26
CA GLY A 248 17.28 -10.44 13.43
C GLY A 248 17.42 -11.94 13.24
N GLY A 249 17.88 -12.59 14.28
CA GLY A 249 17.87 -14.03 14.43
C GLY A 249 17.81 -14.37 15.91
N PHE A 250 17.60 -15.65 16.19
CA PHE A 250 17.75 -16.16 17.54
C PHE A 250 18.17 -17.63 17.53
N ILE A 251 18.63 -18.08 18.69
CA ILE A 251 18.67 -19.48 19.11
C ILE A 251 17.78 -19.59 20.34
N SER A 252 16.84 -20.52 20.34
CA SER A 252 16.07 -20.82 21.53
C SER A 252 16.16 -22.29 21.88
N THR A 253 16.18 -22.61 23.18
CA THR A 253 16.29 -23.99 23.67
C THR A 253 15.71 -24.14 25.07
N ASN A 254 15.32 -25.37 25.40
CA ASN A 254 14.98 -25.77 26.77
C ASN A 254 16.14 -26.49 27.49
N ILE A 255 17.32 -26.61 26.86
CA ILE A 255 18.55 -27.18 27.43
C ILE A 255 19.42 -26.04 27.96
N TYR A 256 19.42 -25.85 29.28
CA TYR A 256 20.08 -24.70 29.89
C TYR A 256 21.61 -24.70 29.69
N GLU A 257 22.25 -25.87 29.69
CA GLU A 257 23.69 -26.00 29.49
C GLU A 257 24.14 -25.56 28.10
N LEU A 258 23.29 -25.74 27.08
CA LEU A 258 23.56 -25.25 25.74
C LEU A 258 23.31 -23.74 25.64
N TYR A 259 22.21 -23.28 26.24
CA TYR A 259 21.93 -21.86 26.36
C TYR A 259 23.10 -21.11 27.02
N ASP A 260 23.61 -21.57 28.16
CA ASP A 260 24.74 -20.95 28.85
C ASP A 260 25.98 -20.84 27.96
N LYS A 261 26.28 -21.88 27.15
CA LYS A 261 27.34 -21.82 26.15
C LYS A 261 27.08 -20.76 25.08
N TYR A 262 25.89 -20.72 24.51
CA TYR A 262 25.53 -19.71 23.49
C TYR A 262 25.64 -18.29 24.05
N MET A 263 25.23 -18.09 25.31
CA MET A 263 25.28 -16.78 25.98
C MET A 263 26.71 -16.35 26.32
N ASN A 264 27.63 -17.28 26.50
CA ASN A 264 29.05 -16.97 26.63
C ASN A 264 29.66 -16.62 25.26
N GLU A 265 29.32 -17.36 24.20
CA GLU A 265 29.88 -17.15 22.85
C GLU A 265 29.25 -15.97 22.10
N VAL A 266 28.00 -15.60 22.39
CA VAL A 266 27.32 -14.46 21.73
C VAL A 266 28.12 -13.17 21.93
N VAL A 267 28.68 -12.98 23.14
CA VAL A 267 29.53 -11.82 23.50
C VAL A 267 30.80 -11.76 22.65
N VAL A 268 31.30 -12.92 22.22
CA VAL A 268 32.52 -13.01 21.41
C VAL A 268 32.23 -12.73 19.94
N TYR A 269 31.09 -13.22 19.43
CA TYR A 269 30.86 -13.29 17.97
C TYR A 269 29.80 -12.36 17.40
N GLU A 270 28.81 -11.98 18.21
CA GLU A 270 27.53 -11.43 17.73
C GLU A 270 27.19 -10.11 18.42
N GLY A 271 27.32 -10.04 19.74
CA GLY A 271 26.96 -8.89 20.57
C GLY A 271 26.65 -9.31 22.00
N LEU A 272 25.98 -8.47 22.79
CA LEU A 272 25.69 -8.83 24.18
C LEU A 272 24.51 -9.81 24.31
N HIS A 273 24.45 -10.51 25.44
CA HIS A 273 23.41 -11.47 25.84
C HIS A 273 21.96 -11.03 25.61
N THR A 274 21.65 -9.72 25.67
CA THR A 274 20.28 -9.19 25.53
C THR A 274 19.99 -8.53 24.19
N TYR A 275 20.96 -8.45 23.26
CA TYR A 275 20.70 -7.85 21.95
C TYR A 275 21.31 -8.59 20.76
N GLY A 276 22.34 -9.42 20.97
CA GLY A 276 22.82 -10.36 19.96
C GLY A 276 23.33 -9.70 18.68
N GLY A 277 23.76 -8.44 18.73
CA GLY A 277 24.16 -7.65 17.55
C GLY A 277 23.06 -6.75 16.98
N MET A 278 21.80 -6.87 17.41
CA MET A 278 20.70 -6.01 16.99
C MET A 278 20.63 -4.69 17.78
N ALA A 279 20.31 -3.59 17.11
CA ALA A 279 19.83 -2.40 17.82
C ALA A 279 18.49 -2.70 18.53
N GLY A 280 18.22 -2.04 19.66
CA GLY A 280 17.01 -2.29 20.45
C GLY A 280 15.72 -2.08 19.64
N ARG A 281 15.71 -1.05 18.79
CA ARG A 281 14.64 -0.80 17.82
C ARG A 281 14.45 -1.89 16.77
N THR A 282 15.53 -2.56 16.36
CA THR A 282 15.45 -3.67 15.40
C THR A 282 14.88 -4.91 16.08
N MET A 283 15.30 -5.18 17.32
CA MET A 283 14.74 -6.27 18.12
C MET A 283 13.23 -6.10 18.36
N GLU A 284 12.76 -4.88 18.62
CA GLU A 284 11.32 -4.63 18.79
C GLU A 284 10.54 -4.83 17.48
N VAL A 285 11.07 -4.38 16.34
CA VAL A 285 10.52 -4.68 15.00
C VAL A 285 10.45 -6.20 14.77
N PHE A 286 11.49 -6.93 15.14
CA PHE A 286 11.56 -8.37 14.97
C PHE A 286 10.57 -9.12 15.87
N ALA A 287 10.49 -8.77 17.16
CA ALA A 287 9.57 -9.37 18.12
C ALA A 287 8.11 -9.20 17.69
N ARG A 288 7.74 -8.01 17.20
CA ARG A 288 6.40 -7.75 16.64
C ARG A 288 6.14 -8.56 15.37
N GLY A 289 7.12 -8.64 14.49
CA GLY A 289 7.06 -9.47 13.29
C GLY A 289 6.83 -10.95 13.59
N LEU A 290 7.51 -11.50 14.61
CA LEU A 290 7.29 -12.85 15.12
C LEU A 290 5.88 -13.06 15.63
N ALA A 291 5.32 -12.10 16.38
CA ALA A 291 3.95 -12.19 16.88
C ALA A 291 2.92 -12.14 15.73
N GLU A 292 3.17 -11.32 14.71
CA GLU A 292 2.26 -11.12 13.58
C GLU A 292 2.29 -12.24 12.54
N MET A 293 3.42 -12.94 12.33
CA MET A 293 3.53 -13.91 11.22
C MET A 293 2.50 -15.05 11.26
N VAL A 294 1.95 -15.37 12.44
CA VAL A 294 0.89 -16.38 12.62
C VAL A 294 -0.53 -15.86 12.40
N TYR A 295 -0.69 -14.59 12.02
CA TYR A 295 -1.99 -14.03 11.68
C TYR A 295 -2.53 -14.65 10.38
N GLU A 296 -3.61 -15.43 10.52
CA GLU A 296 -4.13 -16.31 9.46
C GLU A 296 -4.39 -15.63 8.12
N LYS A 297 -4.98 -14.43 8.11
CA LYS A 297 -5.29 -13.75 6.85
C LYS A 297 -4.05 -13.23 6.14
N GLN A 298 -3.07 -12.73 6.90
CA GLN A 298 -1.78 -12.34 6.34
C GLN A 298 -1.08 -13.53 5.70
N ALA A 299 -0.99 -14.64 6.43
CA ALA A 299 -0.38 -15.87 5.94
C ALA A 299 -1.10 -16.39 4.68
N ALA A 300 -2.43 -16.46 4.72
CA ALA A 300 -3.24 -16.87 3.58
C ALA A 300 -3.03 -15.95 2.37
N TRP A 301 -2.90 -14.64 2.58
CA TRP A 301 -2.62 -13.69 1.50
C TRP A 301 -1.24 -13.92 0.86
N ILE A 302 -0.19 -14.08 1.66
CA ILE A 302 1.17 -14.34 1.16
C ILE A 302 1.19 -15.60 0.30
N LEU A 303 0.59 -16.69 0.79
CA LEU A 303 0.53 -17.97 0.07
C LEU A 303 -0.31 -17.86 -1.21
N PHE A 304 -1.44 -17.14 -1.14
CA PHE A 304 -2.28 -16.86 -2.30
C PHE A 304 -1.51 -16.07 -3.39
N GLN A 305 -0.67 -15.11 -3.01
CA GLN A 305 0.14 -14.36 -3.99
C GLN A 305 1.11 -15.28 -4.74
N THR A 306 1.76 -16.22 -4.04
CA THR A 306 2.64 -17.22 -4.67
C THR A 306 1.87 -18.14 -5.62
N GLU A 307 0.72 -18.67 -5.19
CA GLU A 307 -0.13 -19.53 -6.04
C GLU A 307 -0.64 -18.77 -7.28
N LYS A 308 -1.08 -17.51 -7.10
CA LYS A 308 -1.56 -16.66 -8.19
C LYS A 308 -0.46 -16.33 -9.18
N PHE A 309 0.73 -15.96 -8.71
CA PHE A 309 1.88 -15.71 -9.56
C PHE A 309 2.27 -16.94 -10.38
N ALA A 310 2.31 -18.12 -9.75
CA ALA A 310 2.57 -19.39 -10.43
C ALA A 310 1.57 -19.68 -11.55
N SER A 311 0.27 -19.45 -11.30
CA SER A 311 -0.80 -19.70 -12.27
C SER A 311 -0.68 -18.87 -13.55
N GLN A 312 0.10 -17.79 -13.52
CA GLN A 312 0.31 -16.88 -14.65
C GLN A 312 1.51 -17.26 -15.53
N LEU A 313 2.40 -18.14 -15.06
CA LEU A 313 3.52 -18.65 -15.86
C LEU A 313 3.06 -19.75 -16.82
N LYS A 314 3.52 -19.70 -18.08
CA LYS A 314 3.04 -20.55 -19.18
C LYS A 314 4.11 -21.54 -19.64
N ASN A 315 3.98 -22.79 -19.22
CA ASN A 315 4.91 -23.90 -19.55
C ASN A 315 6.36 -23.65 -19.10
N ILE A 316 6.54 -22.83 -18.05
CA ILE A 316 7.85 -22.55 -17.46
C ILE A 316 8.12 -23.61 -16.39
N PRO A 317 9.28 -24.26 -16.39
CA PRO A 317 9.64 -25.25 -15.38
C PRO A 317 10.09 -24.56 -14.08
N PHE A 318 9.43 -24.87 -12.96
CA PHE A 318 9.76 -24.32 -11.65
C PHE A 318 9.42 -25.29 -10.50
N TYR A 319 9.99 -25.04 -9.33
CA TYR A 319 9.52 -25.57 -8.05
C TYR A 319 8.70 -24.50 -7.30
N TYR A 320 7.67 -24.95 -6.58
CA TYR A 320 6.96 -24.10 -5.63
C TYR A 320 7.84 -23.88 -4.40
N GLY A 321 8.20 -22.62 -4.16
CA GLY A 321 8.96 -22.22 -2.98
C GLY A 321 8.07 -21.72 -1.85
N ALA A 322 8.66 -21.61 -0.66
CA ALA A 322 7.98 -20.98 0.48
C ALA A 322 7.70 -19.49 0.28
N ASP A 323 8.51 -18.82 -0.51
CA ASP A 323 8.55 -17.37 -0.67
C ASP A 323 8.54 -16.92 -2.13
N GLY A 324 8.11 -17.78 -3.05
CA GLY A 324 8.04 -17.49 -4.47
C GLY A 324 8.22 -18.75 -5.31
N LEU A 325 8.86 -18.59 -6.47
CA LEU A 325 9.08 -19.68 -7.43
C LEU A 325 10.57 -19.85 -7.71
N TYR A 326 10.99 -21.09 -7.83
CA TYR A 326 12.39 -21.45 -8.06
C TYR A 326 12.47 -22.02 -9.47
N ILE A 327 12.81 -21.16 -10.44
CA ILE A 327 12.81 -21.51 -11.86
C ILE A 327 14.00 -22.43 -12.15
N LYS A 328 13.72 -23.55 -12.82
CA LYS A 328 14.76 -24.46 -13.32
C LYS A 328 15.38 -23.86 -14.58
N ALA A 329 16.44 -23.08 -14.41
CA ALA A 329 16.95 -22.27 -15.50
C ALA A 329 17.65 -23.12 -16.57
N ASP A 330 18.19 -24.28 -16.22
CA ASP A 330 18.70 -25.29 -17.16
C ASP A 330 17.61 -25.87 -18.07
N GLU A 331 16.41 -26.14 -17.56
CA GLU A 331 15.27 -26.54 -18.38
C GLU A 331 14.71 -25.33 -19.19
N PHE A 332 14.85 -24.10 -18.67
CA PHE A 332 14.41 -22.87 -19.33
C PHE A 332 15.34 -22.47 -20.50
N LEU A 333 16.66 -22.52 -20.28
CA LEU A 333 17.73 -22.13 -21.20
C LEU A 333 18.72 -23.30 -21.40
N PRO A 334 18.29 -24.43 -21.99
CA PRO A 334 19.09 -25.67 -22.06
C PRO A 334 20.37 -25.57 -22.91
N LYS A 335 20.58 -24.44 -23.60
CA LYS A 335 21.75 -24.19 -24.45
C LYS A 335 22.78 -23.25 -23.79
N CYS A 336 22.51 -22.74 -22.59
CA CYS A 336 23.38 -21.79 -21.89
C CYS A 336 24.24 -22.50 -20.84
N GLU A 337 25.52 -22.10 -20.72
CA GLU A 337 26.47 -22.65 -19.75
C GLU A 337 26.17 -22.20 -18.32
N SER A 338 25.84 -20.93 -18.13
CA SER A 338 25.39 -20.34 -16.85
C SER A 338 23.91 -19.95 -16.91
N PRO A 339 22.97 -20.91 -16.99
CA PRO A 339 21.58 -20.63 -17.35
C PRO A 339 20.85 -19.74 -16.34
N ALA A 340 21.10 -19.90 -15.03
CA ALA A 340 20.43 -19.09 -14.00
C ALA A 340 20.85 -17.62 -14.03
N HIS A 341 22.16 -17.36 -14.08
CA HIS A 341 22.71 -15.99 -14.26
C HIS A 341 22.26 -15.37 -15.59
N THR A 342 22.26 -16.16 -16.67
CA THR A 342 21.80 -15.68 -17.99
C THR A 342 20.32 -15.28 -17.94
N LEU A 343 19.48 -16.09 -17.28
CA LEU A 343 18.05 -15.81 -17.13
C LEU A 343 17.82 -14.55 -16.29
N ALA A 344 18.54 -14.40 -15.18
CA ALA A 344 18.48 -13.20 -14.34
C ALA A 344 18.83 -11.93 -15.14
N ALA A 345 19.93 -11.95 -15.89
CA ALA A 345 20.35 -10.83 -16.74
C ALA A 345 19.35 -10.53 -17.87
N ALA A 346 18.72 -11.55 -18.46
CA ALA A 346 17.70 -11.39 -19.50
C ALA A 346 16.40 -10.78 -18.97
N ILE A 347 15.93 -11.21 -17.80
CA ILE A 347 14.77 -10.62 -17.12
C ILE A 347 15.07 -9.15 -16.80
N TYR A 348 16.23 -8.87 -16.20
CA TYR A 348 16.63 -7.50 -15.89
C TYR A 348 16.73 -6.62 -17.14
N LEU A 349 17.44 -7.04 -18.18
CA LEU A 349 17.60 -6.26 -19.42
C LEU A 349 16.25 -5.84 -20.02
N LYS A 350 15.25 -6.73 -19.96
CA LYS A 350 13.95 -6.50 -20.57
C LYS A 350 13.08 -5.48 -19.81
N SER A 351 13.17 -5.43 -18.49
CA SER A 351 12.18 -4.72 -17.66
C SER A 351 12.70 -4.11 -16.36
N GLY A 352 13.97 -4.29 -16.01
CA GLY A 352 14.53 -3.81 -14.74
C GLY A 352 14.11 -4.64 -13.53
N ILE A 353 13.52 -5.82 -13.73
CA ILE A 353 13.24 -6.78 -12.66
C ILE A 353 14.55 -7.47 -12.27
N ARG A 354 14.93 -7.38 -11.01
CA ARG A 354 16.13 -8.04 -10.48
C ARG A 354 15.76 -9.36 -9.82
N CYS A 355 16.40 -10.43 -10.29
CA CYS A 355 16.55 -11.69 -9.58
C CYS A 355 18.06 -11.95 -9.46
N PHE A 356 18.52 -12.68 -8.44
CA PHE A 356 19.94 -13.01 -8.31
C PHE A 356 20.12 -14.34 -7.58
N LEU A 357 21.35 -14.84 -7.60
CA LEU A 357 21.76 -16.04 -6.89
C LEU A 357 22.64 -15.65 -5.71
N GLU A 358 22.46 -16.34 -4.58
CA GLU A 358 23.28 -16.21 -3.38
C GLU A 358 24.05 -17.51 -3.11
N GLY A 359 25.04 -17.45 -2.22
CA GLY A 359 25.80 -18.64 -1.79
C GLY A 359 26.78 -19.16 -2.84
N ARG A 360 27.12 -20.44 -2.74
CA ARG A 360 28.14 -21.11 -3.58
C ARG A 360 27.76 -21.12 -5.06
N TYR A 361 28.75 -20.96 -5.92
CA TYR A 361 28.58 -21.02 -7.38
C TYR A 361 28.38 -22.48 -7.86
N ASP A 362 27.14 -22.98 -7.79
CA ASP A 362 26.78 -24.34 -8.28
C ASP A 362 25.27 -24.52 -8.56
N SER A 363 24.51 -23.43 -8.76
CA SER A 363 23.05 -23.53 -8.92
C SER A 363 22.60 -23.27 -10.37
N SER A 364 21.83 -24.21 -10.91
CA SER A 364 21.02 -24.00 -12.12
C SER A 364 19.61 -23.47 -11.83
N ILE A 365 19.26 -23.27 -10.56
CA ILE A 365 17.98 -22.78 -10.11
C ILE A 365 18.06 -21.27 -9.91
N LEU A 366 17.14 -20.51 -10.52
CA LEU A 366 16.98 -19.08 -10.27
C LEU A 366 15.81 -18.84 -9.31
N PRO A 367 16.05 -18.37 -8.07
CA PRO A 367 14.99 -17.91 -7.19
C PRO A 367 14.33 -16.66 -7.79
N VAL A 368 13.00 -16.69 -7.84
CA VAL A 368 12.14 -15.55 -8.14
C VAL A 368 11.22 -15.40 -6.93
N GLN A 369 11.76 -14.74 -5.90
CA GLN A 369 11.11 -14.62 -4.61
C GLN A 369 10.19 -13.40 -4.60
N ILE A 370 9.00 -13.56 -4.04
CA ILE A 370 8.02 -12.50 -3.92
C ILE A 370 8.27 -11.80 -2.56
N PRO A 371 8.64 -10.51 -2.55
CA PRO A 371 8.73 -9.75 -1.30
C PRO A 371 7.35 -9.71 -0.65
N ARG A 372 7.25 -10.22 0.59
CA ARG A 372 5.97 -10.51 1.24
C ARG A 372 5.18 -9.22 1.39
N MET A 373 3.97 -9.18 0.83
CA MET A 373 3.03 -8.05 0.90
C MET A 373 3.55 -6.72 0.31
N ALA A 374 4.67 -6.73 -0.41
CA ALA A 374 5.27 -5.50 -0.96
C ALA A 374 4.77 -5.16 -2.37
N LEU A 375 4.19 -6.15 -3.08
CA LEU A 375 3.73 -6.01 -4.47
C LEU A 375 2.23 -6.26 -4.59
N THR A 376 1.60 -5.55 -5.54
CA THR A 376 0.21 -5.77 -5.92
C THR A 376 0.07 -6.98 -6.85
N ASN A 377 -1.14 -7.52 -6.94
CA ASN A 377 -1.41 -8.61 -7.88
C ASN A 377 -1.25 -8.23 -9.36
N GLU A 378 -1.41 -6.94 -9.70
CA GLU A 378 -1.20 -6.46 -11.08
C GLU A 378 0.29 -6.40 -11.41
N GLN A 379 1.12 -5.95 -10.46
CA GLN A 379 2.57 -5.98 -10.60
C GLN A 379 3.08 -7.41 -10.80
N LEU A 380 2.62 -8.36 -9.98
CA LEU A 380 2.96 -9.78 -10.13
C LEU A 380 2.52 -10.34 -11.50
N ALA A 381 1.35 -9.91 -12.01
CA ALA A 381 0.87 -10.31 -13.33
C ALA A 381 1.75 -9.78 -14.47
N GLU A 382 2.23 -8.54 -14.36
CA GLU A 382 3.16 -7.95 -15.33
C GLU A 382 4.55 -8.60 -15.24
N ILE A 383 5.04 -8.89 -14.03
CA ILE A 383 6.29 -9.65 -13.82
C ILE A 383 6.19 -11.05 -14.47
N ALA A 384 5.09 -11.78 -14.24
CA ALA A 384 4.85 -13.07 -14.88
C ALA A 384 4.80 -12.93 -16.42
N THR A 385 4.21 -11.84 -16.92
CA THR A 385 4.19 -11.54 -18.36
C THR A 385 5.59 -11.31 -18.92
N VAL A 386 6.46 -10.60 -18.21
CA VAL A 386 7.87 -10.44 -18.59
C VAL A 386 8.55 -11.80 -18.68
N ILE A 387 8.45 -12.63 -17.65
CA ILE A 387 9.10 -13.95 -17.63
C ILE A 387 8.58 -14.83 -18.78
N ASN A 388 7.27 -14.82 -19.05
CA ASN A 388 6.67 -15.51 -20.20
C ASN A 388 7.24 -15.02 -21.54
N GLN A 389 7.46 -13.71 -21.69
CA GLN A 389 8.05 -13.14 -22.92
C GLN A 389 9.53 -13.52 -23.06
N VAL A 390 10.31 -13.53 -21.97
CA VAL A 390 11.69 -14.03 -21.96
C VAL A 390 11.72 -15.52 -22.34
N TYR A 391 10.79 -16.33 -21.80
CA TYR A 391 10.67 -17.74 -22.14
C TYR A 391 10.34 -17.94 -23.62
N ALA A 392 9.42 -17.15 -24.18
CA ALA A 392 9.05 -17.23 -25.59
C ALA A 392 10.23 -16.95 -26.55
N MET A 393 11.25 -16.20 -26.11
CA MET A 393 12.45 -15.91 -26.90
C MET A 393 13.69 -16.70 -26.49
N ARG A 394 13.56 -17.72 -25.62
CA ARG A 394 14.67 -18.50 -25.05
C ARG A 394 15.69 -19.02 -26.08
N ASP A 395 15.25 -19.40 -27.28
CA ASP A 395 16.13 -19.88 -28.35
C ASP A 395 17.01 -18.78 -28.99
N LYS A 396 16.70 -17.50 -28.74
CA LYS A 396 17.45 -16.33 -29.22
C LYS A 396 18.36 -15.72 -28.16
N ILE A 397 18.30 -16.21 -26.92
CA ILE A 397 19.13 -15.72 -25.81
C ILE A 397 20.46 -16.46 -25.86
N ALA A 398 21.55 -15.74 -26.14
CA ALA A 398 22.89 -16.28 -25.97
C ALA A 398 23.22 -16.41 -24.47
N GLY A 399 23.97 -17.43 -24.09
CA GLY A 399 24.43 -17.61 -22.72
C GLY A 399 25.43 -16.54 -22.29
N LEU A 400 25.45 -16.23 -20.99
CA LEU A 400 26.60 -15.58 -20.37
C LEU A 400 27.82 -16.51 -20.40
N PHE A 401 28.99 -15.93 -20.65
CA PHE A 401 30.28 -16.61 -20.61
C PHE A 401 31.00 -16.20 -19.34
N LEU A 402 31.32 -17.17 -18.49
CA LEU A 402 32.04 -16.94 -17.24
C LEU A 402 33.50 -16.54 -17.54
N GLU A 403 33.99 -15.47 -16.92
CA GLU A 403 35.35 -14.94 -17.13
C GLU A 403 36.35 -15.32 -16.04
N ASN A 404 35.86 -15.76 -14.89
CA ASN A 404 36.67 -16.11 -13.72
C ASN A 404 36.32 -17.50 -13.18
N ALA A 405 36.92 -17.90 -12.07
CA ALA A 405 36.62 -19.14 -11.36
C ALA A 405 36.06 -18.79 -9.97
N PRO A 406 34.79 -18.35 -9.88
CA PRO A 406 34.20 -17.89 -8.64
C PRO A 406 33.90 -19.06 -7.70
N GLU A 407 34.10 -18.83 -6.40
CA GLU A 407 33.65 -19.74 -5.35
C GLU A 407 32.20 -19.43 -4.94
N TRP A 408 31.82 -18.14 -5.02
CA TRP A 408 30.52 -17.59 -4.64
C TRP A 408 29.81 -16.96 -5.83
N ASN A 409 28.47 -16.93 -5.82
CA ASN A 409 27.67 -16.38 -6.92
C ASN A 409 27.88 -14.87 -7.11
N ASP A 410 28.20 -14.12 -6.06
CA ASP A 410 28.50 -12.69 -6.11
C ASP A 410 29.88 -12.43 -6.72
N ASP A 411 30.86 -13.31 -6.53
CA ASP A 411 32.18 -13.19 -7.17
C ASP A 411 32.15 -13.42 -8.69
N ALA A 412 31.09 -14.00 -9.24
CA ALA A 412 31.01 -14.37 -10.65
C ALA A 412 31.03 -13.15 -11.58
N MET A 413 31.93 -13.17 -12.57
CA MET A 413 32.06 -12.14 -13.60
C MET A 413 31.80 -12.75 -14.98
N PHE A 414 31.01 -12.07 -15.80
CA PHE A 414 30.60 -12.59 -17.09
C PHE A 414 30.85 -11.63 -18.24
N LYS A 415 30.90 -12.20 -19.45
CA LYS A 415 30.69 -11.51 -20.73
C LYS A 415 29.39 -11.97 -21.36
N TRP A 416 28.75 -11.07 -22.11
CA TRP A 416 27.51 -11.40 -22.80
C TRP A 416 27.50 -10.94 -24.26
N ASN A 417 27.20 -11.87 -25.17
CA ASN A 417 26.67 -11.48 -26.49
C ASN A 417 25.18 -11.14 -26.34
N ARG A 418 24.92 -9.94 -25.82
CA ARG A 418 23.60 -9.51 -25.37
C ARG A 418 22.53 -9.69 -26.46
N PRO A 419 21.37 -10.29 -26.15
CA PRO A 419 20.27 -10.41 -27.10
C PRO A 419 19.61 -9.05 -27.37
N VAL A 420 19.01 -8.93 -28.56
CA VAL A 420 18.13 -7.81 -28.88
C VAL A 420 16.75 -8.11 -28.32
N MET A 421 16.24 -7.24 -27.45
CA MET A 421 14.94 -7.38 -26.78
C MET A 421 14.16 -6.08 -26.87
N GLU A 422 12.84 -6.19 -27.00
CA GLU A 422 11.93 -5.07 -26.82
C GLU A 422 11.70 -4.80 -25.32
N GLU A 423 11.75 -3.52 -24.97
CA GLU A 423 11.47 -3.02 -23.64
C GLU A 423 10.03 -3.35 -23.21
N PHE A 424 9.87 -3.73 -21.93
CA PHE A 424 8.57 -3.90 -21.32
C PHE A 424 8.15 -2.64 -20.56
N PHE A 425 6.95 -2.13 -20.87
CA PHE A 425 6.36 -0.96 -20.20
C PHE A 425 5.28 -1.40 -19.21
N PHE A 426 5.54 -1.25 -17.92
CA PHE A 426 4.57 -1.51 -16.85
C PHE A 426 3.42 -0.52 -16.87
N LYS A 427 2.21 -1.02 -16.61
CA LYS A 427 0.97 -0.25 -16.49
C LYS A 427 0.32 -0.37 -15.11
N SER A 428 0.81 -1.29 -14.27
CA SER A 428 0.41 -1.44 -12.87
C SER A 428 0.73 -0.22 -12.02
N GLU A 429 0.35 -0.26 -10.74
CA GLU A 429 0.58 0.82 -9.80
C GLU A 429 2.07 1.25 -9.76
N PRO A 430 2.38 2.56 -9.82
CA PRO A 430 3.75 3.06 -9.89
C PRO A 430 4.45 3.16 -8.53
N PHE A 431 4.17 2.22 -7.64
CA PHE A 431 4.71 2.19 -6.29
C PHE A 431 4.79 0.76 -5.74
N THR A 432 5.71 0.50 -4.81
CA THR A 432 5.69 -0.68 -3.96
C THR A 432 5.17 -0.34 -2.57
N ILE A 433 4.69 -1.35 -1.85
CA ILE A 433 4.12 -1.20 -0.51
C ILE A 433 5.27 -1.27 0.51
N GLN A 434 5.40 -0.25 1.35
CA GLN A 434 6.40 -0.22 2.43
C GLN A 434 5.78 -0.57 3.78
N GLN A 435 4.60 0.00 4.08
CA GLN A 435 3.88 -0.22 5.32
C GLN A 435 2.39 -0.44 5.06
N ILE A 436 1.80 -1.30 5.88
CA ILE A 436 0.37 -1.66 5.81
C ILE A 436 -0.32 -1.42 7.15
N GLU A 437 -1.64 -1.24 7.09
CA GLU A 437 -2.54 -1.18 8.24
C GLU A 437 -3.62 -2.26 8.05
N TYR A 438 -3.73 -3.20 9.00
CA TYR A 438 -4.78 -4.23 8.93
C TYR A 438 -6.16 -3.58 8.98
N ILE A 439 -7.08 -4.09 8.17
CA ILE A 439 -8.45 -3.58 8.09
C ILE A 439 -9.35 -4.22 9.15
N GLY A 440 -10.45 -3.55 9.50
CA GLY A 440 -11.41 -4.06 10.48
C GLY A 440 -12.01 -5.40 10.05
N GLU A 441 -12.04 -6.36 10.98
CA GLU A 441 -12.64 -7.67 10.78
C GLU A 441 -13.96 -7.78 11.51
N THR A 442 -15.04 -7.97 10.76
CA THR A 442 -16.37 -8.14 11.32
C THR A 442 -17.15 -9.20 10.56
N THR A 443 -18.03 -9.89 11.26
CA THR A 443 -19.09 -10.70 10.69
C THR A 443 -20.27 -9.82 10.26
N GLU A 444 -21.17 -10.33 9.43
CA GLU A 444 -22.39 -9.60 9.03
C GLU A 444 -23.26 -9.25 10.25
N ALA A 445 -23.34 -10.13 11.24
CA ALA A 445 -24.10 -9.90 12.48
C ALA A 445 -23.53 -8.73 13.30
N GLU A 446 -22.20 -8.69 13.49
CA GLU A 446 -21.54 -7.57 14.18
C GLU A 446 -21.71 -6.26 13.41
N ARG A 447 -21.62 -6.28 12.08
CA ARG A 447 -21.86 -5.07 11.27
C ARG A 447 -23.29 -4.58 11.39
N LEU A 448 -24.28 -5.47 11.45
CA LEU A 448 -25.67 -5.08 11.70
C LEU A 448 -25.82 -4.41 13.07
N GLU A 449 -25.21 -4.98 14.12
CA GLU A 449 -25.19 -4.36 15.45
C GLU A 449 -24.57 -2.96 15.43
N HIS A 450 -23.40 -2.80 14.81
CA HIS A 450 -22.76 -1.49 14.66
C HIS A 450 -23.57 -0.50 13.80
N ALA A 451 -24.32 -0.99 12.81
CA ALA A 451 -25.25 -0.17 12.05
C ALA A 451 -26.38 0.35 12.96
N HIS A 452 -26.92 -0.47 13.87
CA HIS A 452 -27.89 -0.03 14.86
C HIS A 452 -27.29 0.99 15.85
N GLU A 453 -26.10 0.74 16.40
CA GLU A 453 -25.41 1.64 17.35
C GLU A 453 -25.11 3.01 16.75
N SER A 454 -24.74 3.05 15.46
CA SER A 454 -24.52 4.28 14.70
C SER A 454 -25.82 4.94 14.23
N GLY A 455 -26.98 4.35 14.50
CA GLY A 455 -28.28 4.85 14.04
C GLY A 455 -28.41 4.85 12.53
N PHE A 456 -27.93 3.80 11.87
CA PHE A 456 -27.89 3.63 10.41
C PHE A 456 -27.23 4.82 9.69
N ASN A 457 -26.30 5.51 10.35
CA ASN A 457 -25.50 6.58 9.78
C ASN A 457 -24.04 6.17 9.68
N THR A 458 -23.57 5.98 8.45
CA THR A 458 -22.20 5.55 8.17
C THR A 458 -21.12 6.50 8.70
N PHE A 459 -21.43 7.80 8.89
CA PHE A 459 -20.51 8.77 9.53
C PHE A 459 -20.23 8.45 11.00
N LEU A 460 -21.17 7.81 11.69
CA LEU A 460 -21.07 7.50 13.12
C LEU A 460 -20.45 6.12 13.40
N LEU A 461 -20.12 5.36 12.35
CA LEU A 461 -19.37 4.11 12.48
C LEU A 461 -17.94 4.40 12.96
N GLN A 462 -17.46 3.64 13.93
CA GLN A 462 -16.05 3.71 14.35
C GLN A 462 -15.17 2.97 13.34
N SER A 463 -14.00 3.52 13.02
CA SER A 463 -13.10 3.00 11.97
C SER A 463 -12.67 1.55 12.20
N LYS A 464 -12.49 1.11 13.45
CA LYS A 464 -12.07 -0.27 13.77
C LYS A 464 -13.05 -1.35 13.29
N HIS A 465 -14.31 -0.98 13.00
CA HIS A 465 -15.32 -1.91 12.48
C HIS A 465 -15.50 -1.80 10.96
N VAL A 466 -14.72 -0.95 10.28
CA VAL A 466 -14.80 -0.70 8.84
C VAL A 466 -13.63 -1.40 8.15
N SER A 467 -13.94 -2.18 7.10
CA SER A 467 -12.94 -2.90 6.32
C SER A 467 -12.38 -2.04 5.19
N ILE A 468 -13.26 -1.44 4.37
CA ILE A 468 -12.88 -0.52 3.29
C ILE A 468 -13.61 0.80 3.51
N ASP A 469 -12.86 1.90 3.60
CA ASP A 469 -13.40 3.21 3.95
C ASP A 469 -13.43 4.15 2.75
N PHE A 470 -14.58 4.15 2.06
CA PHE A 470 -14.86 5.02 0.92
C PHE A 470 -15.70 6.25 1.30
N LEU A 471 -15.72 6.61 2.58
CA LEU A 471 -16.39 7.80 3.07
C LEU A 471 -15.84 9.05 2.37
N THR A 472 -14.52 9.18 2.27
CA THR A 472 -13.86 10.38 1.72
C THR A 472 -12.45 10.10 1.24
N ASP A 473 -12.02 10.84 0.22
CA ASP A 473 -10.63 10.93 -0.26
C ASP A 473 -9.84 12.07 0.43
N SER A 474 -10.47 12.76 1.39
CA SER A 474 -9.92 13.93 2.05
C SER A 474 -9.11 13.57 3.30
N GLY A 475 -7.79 13.57 3.17
CA GLY A 475 -6.83 13.38 4.26
C GLY A 475 -6.57 11.91 4.56
N THR A 476 -7.06 11.02 3.70
CA THR A 476 -7.00 9.58 3.83
C THR A 476 -5.95 8.95 2.93
N THR A 477 -5.15 9.74 2.21
CA THR A 477 -4.08 9.28 1.32
C THR A 477 -2.96 8.55 2.06
N ALA A 478 -2.38 7.52 1.41
CA ALA A 478 -1.10 6.94 1.81
C ALA A 478 0.07 7.78 1.28
N GLN A 479 1.00 8.11 2.17
CA GLN A 479 2.17 8.95 1.88
C GLN A 479 3.37 8.12 1.40
N THR A 480 4.33 8.75 0.74
CA THR A 480 5.59 8.09 0.34
C THR A 480 6.58 8.02 1.49
N THR A 481 7.57 7.13 1.37
CA THR A 481 8.75 7.15 2.24
C THR A 481 9.50 8.49 2.18
N THR A 482 9.47 9.17 1.04
CA THR A 482 10.10 10.51 0.87
C THR A 482 9.34 11.57 1.66
N GLN A 483 8.01 11.56 1.63
CA GLN A 483 7.18 12.44 2.47
C GLN A 483 7.48 12.21 3.96
N TRP A 484 7.49 10.96 4.43
CA TRP A 484 7.83 10.66 5.83
C TRP A 484 9.25 11.06 6.21
N ALA A 485 10.23 10.92 5.30
CA ALA A 485 11.59 11.39 5.53
C ALA A 485 11.65 12.91 5.71
N ALA A 486 10.95 13.67 4.84
CA ALA A 486 10.84 15.12 4.95
C ALA A 486 10.18 15.55 6.28
N TYR A 487 9.12 14.83 6.71
CA TYR A 487 8.48 15.07 8.00
C TYR A 487 9.46 14.92 9.17
N LEU A 488 10.22 13.83 9.20
CA LEU A 488 11.16 13.53 10.29
C LEU A 488 12.39 14.46 10.30
N GLN A 489 12.78 15.01 9.15
CA GLN A 489 13.87 15.99 9.04
C GLN A 489 13.43 17.40 9.45
N SER A 490 12.13 17.69 9.44
CA SER A 490 11.61 19.01 9.74
C SER A 490 11.94 19.47 11.17
N VAL A 491 12.31 20.75 11.28
CA VAL A 491 12.57 21.40 12.58
C VAL A 491 11.40 22.34 12.90
N GLU A 492 10.67 22.02 13.96
CA GLU A 492 9.54 22.82 14.41
C GLU A 492 9.98 24.20 14.93
N THR A 493 9.27 25.24 14.48
CA THR A 493 9.46 26.62 14.95
C THR A 493 8.17 27.42 14.82
N GLN A 494 7.92 28.30 15.79
CA GLN A 494 6.79 29.24 15.76
C GLN A 494 7.06 30.47 14.86
N ALA A 495 8.33 30.67 14.46
CA ALA A 495 8.73 31.69 13.51
C ALA A 495 8.62 31.15 12.07
N THR A 496 9.64 31.35 11.25
CA THR A 496 9.66 30.87 9.87
C THR A 496 10.56 29.64 9.76
N SER A 497 10.00 28.52 9.29
CA SER A 497 10.73 27.29 8.96
C SER A 497 11.23 27.35 7.51
N GLU A 498 12.31 26.65 7.17
CA GLU A 498 12.73 26.45 5.77
C GLU A 498 11.62 25.77 4.94
N ASN A 499 10.89 24.84 5.57
CA ASN A 499 9.76 24.13 4.98
C ASN A 499 8.61 25.06 4.54
N TYR A 500 8.50 26.26 5.13
CA TYR A 500 7.55 27.28 4.65
C TYR A 500 7.98 27.83 3.29
N PHE A 501 9.27 28.10 3.09
CA PHE A 501 9.78 28.59 1.82
C PHE A 501 9.65 27.52 0.74
N ASP A 502 10.00 26.26 1.04
CA ASP A 502 9.81 25.14 0.09
C ASP A 502 8.33 24.97 -0.29
N PHE A 503 7.43 25.06 0.68
CA PHE A 503 5.98 25.05 0.46
C PHE A 503 5.54 26.20 -0.47
N VAL A 504 6.03 27.42 -0.23
CA VAL A 504 5.65 28.58 -1.06
C VAL A 504 6.22 28.43 -2.47
N GLU A 505 7.51 28.12 -2.59
CA GLU A 505 8.22 28.03 -3.87
C GLU A 505 7.61 26.94 -4.76
N THR A 506 7.39 25.74 -4.23
CA THR A 506 6.78 24.64 -4.99
C THR A 506 5.36 24.98 -5.46
N LEU A 507 4.56 25.66 -4.64
CA LEU A 507 3.22 26.10 -5.04
C LEU A 507 3.24 27.25 -6.04
N GLN A 508 4.17 28.20 -5.91
CA GLN A 508 4.38 29.25 -6.92
C GLN A 508 4.81 28.63 -8.27
N GLU A 509 5.67 27.61 -8.22
CA GLU A 509 6.14 26.87 -9.39
C GLU A 509 5.07 26.02 -10.05
N ILE A 510 3.93 25.73 -9.42
CA ILE A 510 2.80 25.03 -10.06
C ILE A 510 1.68 26.00 -10.46
N THR A 511 1.40 26.98 -9.62
CA THR A 511 0.26 27.89 -9.81
C THR A 511 0.61 29.13 -10.63
N GLY A 512 1.86 29.56 -10.62
CA GLY A 512 2.28 30.85 -11.18
C GLY A 512 1.79 32.06 -10.38
N TYR A 513 1.17 31.87 -9.21
CA TYR A 513 0.63 32.95 -8.39
C TYR A 513 1.70 33.53 -7.47
N LYS A 514 1.67 34.86 -7.27
CA LYS A 514 2.69 35.57 -6.49
C LYS A 514 2.59 35.31 -5.00
N TYR A 515 1.38 35.23 -4.45
CA TYR A 515 1.18 35.14 -3.01
C TYR A 515 0.56 33.80 -2.63
N ILE A 516 1.22 33.06 -1.74
CA ILE A 516 0.73 31.80 -1.18
C ILE A 516 0.57 31.97 0.33
N ILE A 517 -0.61 31.61 0.84
CA ILE A 517 -0.97 31.71 2.26
C ILE A 517 -1.34 30.32 2.78
N PRO A 518 -0.55 29.71 3.68
CA PRO A 518 -0.87 28.41 4.25
C PRO A 518 -2.12 28.47 5.13
N THR A 519 -2.89 27.39 5.19
CA THR A 519 -4.04 27.21 6.09
C THR A 519 -4.11 25.75 6.55
N HIS A 520 -4.74 25.44 7.69
CA HIS A 520 -4.77 24.06 8.18
C HIS A 520 -5.53 23.11 7.24
N GLN A 521 -6.50 23.62 6.47
CA GLN A 521 -7.18 22.93 5.36
C GLN A 521 -8.06 23.91 4.55
N GLY A 522 -8.61 23.44 3.42
CA GLY A 522 -9.31 24.31 2.46
C GLY A 522 -10.47 25.14 3.01
N ARG A 523 -11.25 24.66 3.99
CA ARG A 523 -12.35 25.46 4.56
C ARG A 523 -11.89 26.76 5.23
N ALA A 524 -10.66 26.78 5.75
CA ALA A 524 -10.08 27.98 6.30
C ALA A 524 -9.72 28.98 5.19
N ALA A 525 -9.13 28.49 4.09
CA ALA A 525 -8.89 29.31 2.90
C ALA A 525 -10.22 29.87 2.33
N GLU A 526 -11.27 29.05 2.25
CA GLU A 526 -12.62 29.49 1.86
C GLU A 526 -13.16 30.59 2.78
N HIS A 527 -13.00 30.42 4.10
CA HIS A 527 -13.44 31.40 5.09
C HIS A 527 -12.72 32.74 4.92
N ILE A 528 -11.39 32.71 4.85
CA ILE A 528 -10.54 33.90 4.69
C ILE A 528 -10.90 34.63 3.39
N MET A 529 -10.93 33.91 2.26
CA MET A 529 -11.29 34.48 0.96
C MET A 529 -12.69 35.11 0.99
N SER A 530 -13.69 34.39 1.51
CA SER A 530 -15.08 34.86 1.55
C SER A 530 -15.22 36.14 2.37
N GLN A 531 -14.57 36.24 3.53
CA GLN A 531 -14.61 37.43 4.38
C GLN A 531 -13.86 38.62 3.78
N CYS A 532 -12.86 38.38 2.93
CA CYS A 532 -12.13 39.46 2.25
C CYS A 532 -12.89 40.01 1.04
N LEU A 533 -13.54 39.13 0.27
CA LEU A 533 -14.10 39.49 -1.04
C LEU A 533 -15.61 39.77 -1.02
N ILE A 534 -16.36 39.18 -0.08
CA ILE A 534 -17.83 39.30 -0.08
C ILE A 534 -18.26 40.45 0.83
N SER A 535 -19.01 41.39 0.25
CA SER A 535 -19.71 42.47 0.96
C SER A 535 -21.19 42.51 0.58
N GLY A 536 -21.83 41.34 0.52
CA GLY A 536 -23.14 41.12 -0.10
C GLY A 536 -23.04 40.69 -1.57
N GLY A 537 -24.19 40.57 -2.25
CA GLY A 537 -24.26 40.23 -3.67
C GLY A 537 -24.46 38.75 -3.96
N VAL A 538 -24.26 38.36 -5.23
CA VAL A 538 -24.46 37.00 -5.74
C VAL A 538 -23.12 36.38 -6.10
N VAL A 539 -22.89 35.13 -5.69
CA VAL A 539 -21.66 34.37 -5.98
C VAL A 539 -22.03 33.20 -6.90
N PRO A 540 -21.84 33.34 -8.23
CA PRO A 540 -22.06 32.26 -9.18
C PRO A 540 -21.02 31.15 -9.01
N GLY A 541 -21.41 29.89 -9.20
CA GLY A 541 -20.46 28.79 -9.30
C GLY A 541 -20.97 27.62 -10.12
N ASN A 542 -20.06 26.76 -10.56
CA ASN A 542 -20.36 25.50 -11.23
C ASN A 542 -20.78 24.43 -10.21
N MET A 543 -21.99 24.56 -9.67
CA MET A 543 -22.50 23.79 -8.52
C MET A 543 -21.88 24.21 -7.19
N TYR A 544 -22.56 23.86 -6.10
CA TYR A 544 -22.12 24.22 -4.75
C TYR A 544 -21.30 23.10 -4.13
N PHE A 545 -20.32 23.47 -3.29
CA PHE A 545 -19.78 22.58 -2.27
C PHE A 545 -20.24 23.03 -0.88
N THR A 546 -20.39 22.06 0.05
CA THR A 546 -21.11 22.30 1.31
C THR A 546 -20.45 23.35 2.21
N THR A 547 -19.11 23.39 2.29
CA THR A 547 -18.39 24.36 3.14
C THR A 547 -18.21 25.69 2.43
N THR A 548 -17.91 25.68 1.13
CA THR A 548 -17.76 26.87 0.30
C THR A 548 -19.04 27.71 0.33
N LYS A 549 -20.19 27.08 0.08
CA LYS A 549 -21.49 27.76 0.12
C LYS A 549 -21.79 28.34 1.50
N LEU A 550 -21.51 27.58 2.56
CA LEU A 550 -21.71 28.06 3.93
C LEU A 550 -20.87 29.31 4.22
N HIS A 551 -19.58 29.31 3.84
CA HIS A 551 -18.71 30.46 4.06
C HIS A 551 -19.09 31.68 3.21
N GLN A 552 -19.58 31.46 1.98
CA GLN A 552 -20.15 32.51 1.14
C GLN A 552 -21.37 33.16 1.80
N GLU A 553 -22.32 32.35 2.26
CA GLU A 553 -23.56 32.83 2.90
C GLU A 553 -23.27 33.48 4.27
N MET A 554 -22.32 32.96 5.04
CA MET A 554 -21.87 33.57 6.30
C MET A 554 -21.23 34.95 6.10
N ALA A 555 -20.57 35.19 4.96
CA ALA A 555 -20.04 36.49 4.60
C ALA A 555 -21.11 37.44 4.01
N GLY A 556 -22.36 36.99 3.86
CA GLY A 556 -23.48 37.77 3.36
C GLY A 556 -23.76 37.62 1.87
N GLY A 557 -23.05 36.72 1.17
CA GLY A 557 -23.28 36.42 -0.25
C GLY A 557 -24.48 35.49 -0.46
N THR A 558 -25.01 35.45 -1.68
CA THR A 558 -26.04 34.49 -2.10
C THR A 558 -25.48 33.62 -3.22
N PHE A 559 -25.40 32.29 -3.01
CA PHE A 559 -24.93 31.37 -4.04
C PHE A 559 -25.92 31.26 -5.21
N ALA A 560 -25.42 31.26 -6.44
CA ALA A 560 -26.18 30.97 -7.64
C ALA A 560 -25.50 29.89 -8.49
N ASP A 561 -26.27 28.88 -8.90
CA ASP A 561 -25.75 27.79 -9.72
C ASP A 561 -25.75 28.18 -11.21
N VAL A 562 -24.59 28.14 -11.84
CA VAL A 562 -24.39 28.42 -13.27
C VAL A 562 -23.73 27.27 -14.03
N ILE A 563 -23.70 26.06 -13.44
CA ILE A 563 -23.20 24.87 -14.15
C ILE A 563 -24.06 24.54 -15.38
N CYS A 564 -23.48 23.83 -16.36
CA CYS A 564 -24.23 23.29 -17.51
C CYS A 564 -25.35 22.34 -17.05
N ASP A 565 -26.48 22.32 -17.76
CA ASP A 565 -27.67 21.53 -17.37
C ASP A 565 -27.40 20.02 -17.35
N GLU A 566 -26.49 19.54 -18.21
CA GLU A 566 -26.06 18.15 -18.30
C GLU A 566 -25.51 17.60 -16.98
N ALA A 567 -24.97 18.46 -16.10
CA ALA A 567 -24.44 18.09 -14.79
C ALA A 567 -25.52 17.61 -13.80
N HIS A 568 -26.78 17.96 -14.05
CA HIS A 568 -27.92 17.55 -13.21
C HIS A 568 -28.58 16.26 -13.68
N ASP A 569 -28.19 15.73 -14.85
CA ASP A 569 -28.64 14.44 -15.37
C ASP A 569 -27.55 13.37 -15.11
N PRO A 570 -27.80 12.41 -14.21
CA PRO A 570 -26.81 11.38 -13.87
C PRO A 570 -26.51 10.42 -15.01
N THR A 571 -27.32 10.39 -16.08
CA THR A 571 -27.15 9.48 -17.22
C THR A 571 -26.61 10.13 -18.48
N ASN A 572 -26.53 11.46 -18.49
CA ASN A 572 -26.03 12.21 -19.63
C ASN A 572 -24.54 11.90 -19.85
N GLN A 573 -24.11 11.61 -21.07
CA GLN A 573 -22.72 11.22 -21.36
C GLN A 573 -21.80 12.41 -21.68
N PHE A 574 -22.28 13.65 -21.53
CA PHE A 574 -21.46 14.83 -21.73
C PHE A 574 -20.26 14.79 -20.77
N ARG A 575 -19.05 14.85 -21.33
CA ARG A 575 -17.81 14.62 -20.58
C ARG A 575 -17.45 15.79 -19.67
N TRP A 576 -17.73 17.01 -20.10
CA TRP A 576 -17.29 18.23 -19.45
C TRP A 576 -18.40 18.83 -18.57
N LYS A 577 -19.06 17.97 -17.79
CA LYS A 577 -20.17 18.35 -16.91
C LYS A 577 -19.78 19.36 -15.83
N GLY A 578 -18.50 19.58 -15.57
CA GLY A 578 -18.05 20.63 -14.68
C GLY A 578 -18.15 22.05 -15.26
N ASN A 579 -18.38 22.19 -16.57
CA ASN A 579 -18.37 23.48 -17.25
C ASN A 579 -19.43 24.46 -16.70
N ILE A 580 -19.09 25.75 -16.65
CA ILE A 580 -20.05 26.84 -16.46
C ILE A 580 -20.76 27.12 -17.79
N ASP A 581 -22.07 27.31 -17.73
CA ASP A 581 -22.86 27.89 -18.82
C ASP A 581 -22.71 29.41 -18.80
N LEU A 582 -21.94 29.95 -19.75
CA LEU A 582 -21.69 31.38 -19.87
C LEU A 582 -22.98 32.20 -20.04
N ASN A 583 -24.05 31.64 -20.62
CA ASN A 583 -25.31 32.37 -20.78
C ASN A 583 -26.02 32.56 -19.44
N LYS A 584 -25.97 31.55 -18.55
CA LYS A 584 -26.47 31.68 -17.18
C LYS A 584 -25.69 32.74 -16.42
N LEU A 585 -24.37 32.75 -16.57
CA LEU A 585 -23.50 33.76 -15.96
C LEU A 585 -23.81 35.17 -16.48
N LYS A 586 -23.87 35.37 -17.80
CA LYS A 586 -24.23 36.66 -18.43
C LYS A 586 -25.57 37.17 -17.92
N LYS A 587 -26.58 36.30 -17.87
CA LYS A 587 -27.90 36.66 -17.34
C LYS A 587 -27.85 37.14 -15.88
N LEU A 588 -27.05 36.49 -15.02
CA LEU A 588 -26.89 36.95 -13.64
C LEU A 588 -26.19 38.31 -13.56
N VAL A 589 -25.15 38.51 -14.38
CA VAL A 589 -24.44 39.81 -14.45
C VAL A 589 -25.37 40.90 -14.98
N ASP A 590 -26.19 40.64 -16.00
CA ASP A 590 -27.17 41.59 -16.52
C ASP A 590 -28.25 41.96 -15.48
N GLN A 591 -28.65 40.98 -14.64
CA GLN A 591 -29.68 41.17 -13.62
C GLN A 591 -29.18 41.92 -12.38
N HIS A 592 -27.99 41.58 -11.90
CA HIS A 592 -27.46 42.10 -10.63
C HIS A 592 -26.41 43.19 -10.82
N GLY A 593 -25.80 43.30 -12.01
CA GLY A 593 -24.65 44.16 -12.29
C GLY A 593 -23.34 43.55 -11.81
N ALA A 594 -22.26 43.71 -12.59
CA ALA A 594 -20.94 43.13 -12.30
C ALA A 594 -20.40 43.48 -10.90
N LYS A 595 -20.64 44.71 -10.42
CA LYS A 595 -20.22 45.16 -9.08
C LYS A 595 -20.85 44.41 -7.91
N ASN A 596 -21.97 43.72 -8.14
CA ASN A 596 -22.67 42.91 -7.14
C ASN A 596 -22.32 41.42 -7.26
N ILE A 597 -21.31 41.09 -8.07
CA ILE A 597 -20.74 39.74 -8.19
C ILE A 597 -19.33 39.79 -7.57
N PRO A 598 -19.15 39.40 -6.30
CA PRO A 598 -17.85 39.47 -5.63
C PRO A 598 -16.77 38.66 -6.36
N TYR A 599 -17.11 37.43 -6.73
CA TYR A 599 -16.29 36.53 -7.52
C TYR A 599 -17.13 35.40 -8.12
N ILE A 600 -16.57 34.70 -9.10
CA ILE A 600 -17.07 33.41 -9.59
C ILE A 600 -16.33 32.30 -8.85
N SER A 601 -17.08 31.41 -8.20
CA SER A 601 -16.59 30.23 -7.49
C SER A 601 -16.50 29.05 -8.47
N PHE A 602 -15.29 28.71 -8.91
CA PHE A 602 -15.11 27.76 -10.01
C PHE A 602 -14.30 26.54 -9.56
N GLU A 603 -14.95 25.39 -9.43
CA GLU A 603 -14.38 24.15 -8.90
C GLU A 603 -13.77 23.25 -10.00
N PHE A 604 -12.60 22.67 -9.72
CA PHE A 604 -11.96 21.61 -10.51
C PHE A 604 -11.64 20.37 -9.64
N SER A 605 -12.01 19.15 -10.04
CA SER A 605 -13.24 18.79 -10.76
C SER A 605 -14.46 19.00 -9.85
N VAL A 606 -15.66 19.13 -10.41
CA VAL A 606 -16.86 19.48 -9.63
C VAL A 606 -17.33 18.29 -8.77
N ASN A 607 -17.16 18.38 -7.45
CA ASN A 607 -17.36 17.27 -6.52
C ASN A 607 -18.81 16.75 -6.51
N LEU A 608 -19.81 17.62 -6.46
CA LEU A 608 -21.22 17.20 -6.38
C LEU A 608 -21.81 16.77 -7.73
N ALA A 609 -21.18 17.09 -8.85
CA ALA A 609 -21.58 16.61 -10.17
C ALA A 609 -21.10 15.18 -10.45
N GLY A 610 -20.29 14.59 -9.55
CA GLY A 610 -19.69 13.28 -9.74
C GLY A 610 -18.15 13.29 -9.71
N GLY A 611 -17.51 14.43 -9.45
CA GLY A 611 -16.09 14.63 -9.76
C GLY A 611 -15.86 14.83 -11.25
N GLU A 612 -16.77 15.57 -11.89
CA GLU A 612 -16.79 15.75 -13.33
C GLU A 612 -15.84 16.86 -13.77
N PRO A 613 -15.06 16.63 -14.84
CA PRO A 613 -14.05 17.58 -15.25
C PRO A 613 -14.64 18.79 -15.99
N VAL A 614 -13.85 19.84 -16.02
CA VAL A 614 -14.06 21.06 -16.79
C VAL A 614 -13.08 21.06 -17.97
N HIS A 615 -13.56 21.52 -19.13
CA HIS A 615 -12.74 21.70 -20.32
C HIS A 615 -11.85 22.96 -20.23
N MET A 616 -10.62 22.91 -20.76
CA MET A 616 -9.71 24.06 -20.75
C MET A 616 -10.33 25.30 -21.39
N ASP A 617 -10.99 25.15 -22.55
CA ASP A 617 -11.59 26.30 -23.25
C ASP A 617 -12.72 26.94 -22.44
N ASN A 618 -13.44 26.17 -21.59
CA ASN A 618 -14.47 26.75 -20.74
C ASN A 618 -13.85 27.60 -19.63
N ALA A 619 -12.78 27.12 -18.99
CA ALA A 619 -12.05 27.92 -18.00
C ALA A 619 -11.52 29.23 -18.61
N LYS A 620 -10.94 29.15 -19.81
CA LYS A 620 -10.46 30.32 -20.57
C LYS A 620 -11.59 31.28 -20.95
N GLU A 621 -12.69 30.79 -21.51
CA GLU A 621 -13.82 31.62 -21.96
C GLU A 621 -14.47 32.37 -20.77
N ILE A 622 -14.64 31.69 -19.64
CA ILE A 622 -15.17 32.32 -18.43
C ILE A 622 -14.19 33.37 -17.89
N TYR A 623 -12.89 33.10 -17.89
CA TYR A 623 -11.88 34.08 -17.49
C TYR A 623 -11.91 35.33 -18.38
N GLU A 624 -11.86 35.18 -19.70
CA GLU A 624 -11.90 36.30 -20.65
C GLU A 624 -13.17 37.16 -20.47
N TYR A 625 -14.31 36.52 -20.20
CA TYR A 625 -15.54 37.24 -19.87
C TYR A 625 -15.43 38.00 -18.54
N CYS A 626 -14.96 37.34 -17.48
CA CYS A 626 -14.82 37.96 -16.15
C CYS A 626 -13.86 39.14 -16.15
N GLU A 627 -12.73 39.01 -16.87
CA GLU A 627 -11.74 40.08 -17.07
C GLU A 627 -12.39 41.31 -17.72
N SER A 628 -13.22 41.11 -18.75
CA SER A 628 -13.94 42.21 -19.41
C SER A 628 -14.93 42.95 -18.50
N GLN A 629 -15.36 42.31 -17.41
CA GLN A 629 -16.34 42.84 -16.44
C GLN A 629 -15.69 43.31 -15.13
N GLY A 630 -14.40 43.06 -14.91
CA GLY A 630 -13.72 43.31 -13.64
C GLY A 630 -14.24 42.44 -12.49
N ILE A 631 -14.58 41.18 -12.76
CA ILE A 631 -15.08 40.21 -11.77
C ILE A 631 -13.97 39.22 -11.44
N TYR A 632 -13.70 38.96 -10.15
CA TYR A 632 -12.74 37.93 -9.76
C TYR A 632 -13.23 36.55 -10.18
N LEU A 633 -12.30 35.73 -10.65
CA LEU A 633 -12.49 34.31 -10.93
C LEU A 633 -11.58 33.53 -9.98
N MET A 634 -12.20 32.87 -9.00
CA MET A 634 -11.50 32.17 -7.92
C MET A 634 -11.70 30.67 -8.09
N TRP A 635 -10.60 29.94 -8.18
CA TRP A 635 -10.66 28.49 -8.27
C TRP A 635 -10.91 27.85 -6.90
N ASP A 636 -11.76 26.84 -6.85
CA ASP A 636 -11.54 25.71 -5.94
C ASP A 636 -10.68 24.69 -6.68
N ALA A 637 -9.39 24.69 -6.35
CA ALA A 637 -8.38 23.84 -6.99
C ALA A 637 -8.08 22.58 -6.16
N THR A 638 -9.03 22.13 -5.34
CA THR A 638 -8.90 20.95 -4.48
C THR A 638 -8.60 19.67 -5.28
N ARG A 639 -9.12 19.53 -6.50
CA ARG A 639 -8.87 18.37 -7.39
C ARG A 639 -8.44 18.80 -8.81
N ALA A 640 -7.64 19.86 -8.91
CA ALA A 640 -7.22 20.40 -10.19
C ALA A 640 -6.33 19.44 -11.00
N VAL A 641 -5.55 18.57 -10.32
CA VAL A 641 -4.63 17.62 -10.97
C VAL A 641 -5.39 16.49 -11.64
N GLU A 642 -6.44 16.00 -10.98
CA GLU A 642 -7.39 15.08 -11.59
C GLU A 642 -8.05 15.68 -12.84
N ASN A 643 -8.45 16.95 -12.78
CA ASN A 643 -9.01 17.66 -13.92
C ASN A 643 -7.99 17.79 -15.07
N ALA A 644 -6.74 18.15 -14.76
CA ALA A 644 -5.64 18.21 -15.72
C ALA A 644 -5.38 16.87 -16.41
N TYR A 645 -5.47 15.75 -15.66
CA TYR A 645 -5.41 14.42 -16.25
C TYR A 645 -6.59 14.14 -17.20
N MET A 646 -7.81 14.54 -16.84
CA MET A 646 -8.98 14.36 -17.72
C MET A 646 -8.86 15.19 -19.01
N ILE A 647 -8.31 16.41 -18.94
CA ILE A 647 -7.91 17.21 -20.11
C ILE A 647 -6.88 16.44 -20.93
N LYS A 648 -5.76 16.02 -20.32
CA LYS A 648 -4.72 15.23 -20.99
C LYS A 648 -5.25 13.98 -21.70
N LYS A 649 -6.20 13.28 -21.08
CA LYS A 649 -6.74 12.02 -21.59
C LYS A 649 -7.69 12.22 -22.77
N HIS A 650 -8.40 13.35 -22.81
CA HIS A 650 -9.55 13.52 -23.70
C HIS A 650 -9.46 14.69 -24.69
N ASP A 651 -8.53 15.60 -24.48
CA ASP A 651 -8.23 16.69 -25.41
C ASP A 651 -6.90 16.41 -26.11
N GLU A 652 -6.96 16.19 -27.43
CA GLU A 652 -5.83 15.83 -28.27
C GLU A 652 -4.68 16.84 -28.21
N ARG A 653 -4.98 18.12 -27.92
CA ARG A 653 -3.99 19.19 -27.77
C ARG A 653 -2.99 18.91 -26.64
N TYR A 654 -3.38 18.11 -25.65
CA TYR A 654 -2.62 17.89 -24.41
C TYR A 654 -2.03 16.48 -24.26
N HIS A 655 -2.20 15.60 -25.27
CA HIS A 655 -1.71 14.21 -25.19
C HIS A 655 -0.21 14.11 -24.92
N HIS A 656 0.58 15.11 -25.36
CA HIS A 656 2.03 15.18 -25.14
C HIS A 656 2.47 16.20 -24.09
N ALA A 657 1.56 17.02 -23.55
CA ALA A 657 1.86 17.98 -22.48
C ALA A 657 2.10 17.27 -21.15
N SER A 658 2.95 17.81 -20.28
CA SER A 658 3.06 17.31 -18.91
C SER A 658 1.83 17.72 -18.09
N ILE A 659 1.53 17.01 -17.00
CA ILE A 659 0.43 17.39 -16.10
C ILE A 659 0.69 18.78 -15.49
N LYS A 660 1.96 19.08 -15.17
CA LYS A 660 2.40 20.38 -14.68
C LYS A 660 2.09 21.52 -15.67
N ASP A 661 2.38 21.34 -16.96
CA ASP A 661 2.10 22.37 -17.97
C ASP A 661 0.60 22.63 -18.12
N ILE A 662 -0.22 21.58 -18.06
CA ILE A 662 -1.68 21.70 -18.11
C ILE A 662 -2.19 22.47 -16.89
N LEU A 663 -1.69 22.16 -15.69
CA LEU A 663 -2.04 22.88 -14.47
C LEU A 663 -1.65 24.35 -14.55
N HIS A 664 -0.44 24.65 -15.02
CA HIS A 664 0.01 26.04 -15.23
C HIS A 664 -0.92 26.81 -16.15
N GLU A 665 -1.33 26.21 -17.27
CA GLU A 665 -2.28 26.84 -18.17
C GLU A 665 -3.65 27.05 -17.48
N MET A 666 -4.16 26.04 -16.77
CA MET A 666 -5.42 26.17 -16.01
C MET A 666 -5.35 27.33 -15.01
N PHE A 667 -4.29 27.42 -14.22
CA PHE A 667 -4.11 28.48 -13.22
C PHE A 667 -3.91 29.86 -13.85
N SER A 668 -3.38 29.95 -15.07
CA SER A 668 -3.21 31.24 -15.77
C SER A 668 -4.52 31.99 -15.99
N TYR A 669 -5.65 31.26 -16.08
CA TYR A 669 -6.99 31.78 -16.31
C TYR A 669 -7.74 32.15 -15.02
N GLY A 670 -7.07 32.40 -13.89
CA GLY A 670 -7.73 32.78 -12.64
C GLY A 670 -7.00 33.88 -11.88
N HIS A 671 -7.68 34.42 -10.86
CA HIS A 671 -7.15 35.50 -10.01
C HIS A 671 -6.60 34.98 -8.68
N GLY A 672 -6.93 33.74 -8.33
CA GLY A 672 -6.48 33.06 -7.13
C GLY A 672 -7.16 31.71 -6.98
N CYS A 673 -6.85 31.00 -5.91
CA CYS A 673 -7.50 29.74 -5.59
C CYS A 673 -7.54 29.44 -4.10
N THR A 674 -8.55 28.70 -3.69
CA THR A 674 -8.58 28.00 -2.41
C THR A 674 -8.36 26.51 -2.65
N VAL A 675 -7.55 25.88 -1.80
CA VAL A 675 -7.20 24.48 -1.94
C VAL A 675 -7.30 23.75 -0.62
N SER A 676 -7.99 22.61 -0.63
CA SER A 676 -7.79 21.59 0.38
C SER A 676 -6.74 20.59 -0.08
N SER A 677 -5.51 20.74 0.42
CA SER A 677 -4.38 19.86 0.08
C SER A 677 -4.57 18.41 0.47
N LYS A 678 -5.49 18.15 1.41
CA LYS A 678 -5.97 16.82 1.80
C LYS A 678 -6.45 15.91 0.64
N LYS A 679 -6.52 16.42 -0.59
CA LYS A 679 -6.96 15.70 -1.80
C LYS A 679 -5.77 15.47 -2.73
N ASP A 680 -5.63 16.25 -3.82
CA ASP A 680 -4.64 15.99 -4.87
C ASP A 680 -3.19 16.13 -4.41
N TYR A 681 -2.93 16.89 -3.35
CA TYR A 681 -1.59 17.18 -2.86
C TYR A 681 -1.03 16.09 -1.94
N LEU A 682 -1.71 14.94 -1.88
CA LEU A 682 -1.19 13.71 -1.26
C LEU A 682 -0.83 13.84 0.24
N VAL A 683 -1.56 14.68 0.97
CA VAL A 683 -1.33 14.90 2.41
C VAL A 683 -2.54 14.56 3.27
N ASN A 684 -2.32 14.29 4.56
CA ASN A 684 -3.39 13.99 5.51
C ASN A 684 -4.05 15.26 6.09
N ILE A 685 -3.31 16.37 6.17
CA ILE A 685 -3.76 17.69 6.61
C ILE A 685 -3.10 18.78 5.73
N GLY A 686 -3.67 19.98 5.71
CA GLY A 686 -3.14 21.11 4.97
C GLY A 686 -4.08 21.69 3.91
N GLY A 687 -3.84 22.96 3.61
CA GLY A 687 -4.54 23.75 2.59
C GLY A 687 -3.83 25.08 2.37
N PHE A 688 -4.30 25.85 1.38
CA PHE A 688 -3.80 27.20 1.15
C PHE A 688 -4.80 28.07 0.39
N LEU A 689 -4.60 29.38 0.54
CA LEU A 689 -5.14 30.41 -0.34
C LEU A 689 -3.98 30.95 -1.17
N ALA A 690 -4.13 30.98 -2.49
CA ALA A 690 -3.18 31.60 -3.38
C ALA A 690 -3.83 32.74 -4.17
N ILE A 691 -3.07 33.81 -4.40
CA ILE A 691 -3.53 35.04 -5.01
C ILE A 691 -2.53 35.41 -6.10
N LYS A 692 -3.02 35.66 -7.32
CA LYS A 692 -2.19 35.86 -8.51
C LYS A 692 -1.23 37.03 -8.34
N ASP A 693 -1.73 38.23 -8.06
CA ASP A 693 -0.91 39.43 -7.95
C ASP A 693 -1.57 40.60 -7.17
N ASP A 694 -2.73 40.38 -6.56
CA ASP A 694 -3.44 41.39 -5.76
C ASP A 694 -2.89 41.53 -4.33
N GLU A 695 -2.15 42.61 -4.11
CA GLU A 695 -1.48 42.89 -2.85
C GLU A 695 -2.43 43.35 -1.72
N GLU A 696 -3.52 44.04 -2.05
CA GLU A 696 -4.51 44.47 -1.05
C GLU A 696 -5.27 43.25 -0.51
N PHE A 697 -5.72 42.36 -1.41
CA PHE A 697 -6.33 41.10 -1.02
C PHE A 697 -5.37 40.26 -0.19
N TYR A 698 -4.09 40.18 -0.57
CA TYR A 698 -3.07 39.47 0.21
C TYR A 698 -2.96 39.98 1.65
N TYR A 699 -2.82 41.30 1.87
CA TYR A 699 -2.68 41.84 3.22
C TYR A 699 -3.93 41.64 4.07
N ASN A 700 -5.13 41.79 3.48
CA ASN A 700 -6.39 41.51 4.16
C ASN A 700 -6.49 40.03 4.56
N ALA A 701 -6.08 39.12 3.67
CA ALA A 701 -6.06 37.69 3.93
C ALA A 701 -5.06 37.33 5.04
N LEU A 702 -3.88 37.96 5.10
CA LEU A 702 -2.94 37.77 6.21
C LEU A 702 -3.48 38.26 7.56
N GLU A 703 -4.29 39.33 7.58
CA GLU A 703 -4.93 39.78 8.82
C GLU A 703 -5.93 38.73 9.32
N MET A 704 -6.73 38.17 8.41
CA MET A 704 -7.67 37.09 8.72
C MET A 704 -6.95 35.82 9.16
N LEU A 705 -5.86 35.43 8.49
CA LEU A 705 -5.08 34.24 8.87
C LEU A 705 -4.62 34.30 10.33
N ARG A 706 -4.10 35.45 10.77
CA ARG A 706 -3.64 35.65 12.16
C ARG A 706 -4.76 35.51 13.18
N LYS A 707 -6.01 35.82 12.80
CA LYS A 707 -7.18 35.75 13.69
C LYS A 707 -7.71 34.32 13.85
N TYR A 708 -7.65 33.51 12.78
CA TYR A 708 -8.39 32.24 12.72
C TYR A 708 -7.52 30.99 12.64
N GLU A 709 -6.29 31.09 12.14
CA GLU A 709 -5.50 29.92 11.76
C GLU A 709 -4.17 29.84 12.52
N GLY A 710 -3.28 30.81 12.31
CA GLY A 710 -1.92 30.74 12.82
C GLY A 710 -1.03 31.89 12.35
N SER A 711 0.28 31.68 12.41
CA SER A 711 1.24 32.67 11.91
C SER A 711 1.21 32.74 10.38
N ILE A 712 1.71 33.83 9.81
CA ILE A 712 1.80 34.00 8.35
C ILE A 712 2.71 32.99 7.65
N THR A 713 3.53 32.28 8.42
CA THR A 713 4.51 31.30 7.93
C THR A 713 4.16 29.86 8.28
N ASN A 714 3.00 29.61 8.90
CA ASN A 714 2.54 28.25 9.16
C ASN A 714 1.06 28.03 8.92
N GLY A 715 0.21 29.06 9.06
CA GLY A 715 -1.23 28.93 8.84
C GLY A 715 -1.90 27.82 9.65
N GLY A 716 -1.39 27.51 10.84
CA GLY A 716 -1.90 26.42 11.68
C GLY A 716 -1.39 25.02 11.33
N MET A 717 -0.40 24.89 10.46
CA MET A 717 0.29 23.62 10.16
C MET A 717 1.61 23.49 10.91
N THR A 718 2.06 22.26 11.13
CA THR A 718 3.41 21.97 11.67
C THR A 718 4.47 22.17 10.57
N ALA A 719 5.74 22.34 10.93
CA ALA A 719 6.83 22.36 9.95
C ALA A 719 6.88 21.05 9.15
N GLY A 720 6.62 19.92 9.81
CA GLY A 720 6.50 18.62 9.14
C GLY A 720 5.37 18.55 8.12
N ASP A 721 4.18 19.10 8.43
CA ASP A 721 3.06 19.15 7.48
C ASP A 721 3.38 20.02 6.25
N LEU A 722 4.09 21.14 6.44
CA LEU A 722 4.57 21.98 5.34
C LEU A 722 5.56 21.23 4.45
N ALA A 723 6.52 20.51 5.05
CA ALA A 723 7.52 19.71 4.34
C ALA A 723 6.86 18.63 3.47
N VAL A 724 5.94 17.87 4.06
CA VAL A 724 5.19 16.82 3.38
C VAL A 724 4.29 17.37 2.28
N HIS A 725 3.75 18.57 2.48
CA HIS A 725 2.96 19.23 1.46
C HIS A 725 3.79 19.67 0.26
N ALA A 726 4.96 20.29 0.47
CA ALA A 726 5.88 20.64 -0.61
C ALA A 726 6.28 19.39 -1.43
N GLN A 727 6.63 18.28 -0.76
CA GLN A 727 6.89 17.01 -1.43
C GLN A 727 5.66 16.46 -2.18
N GLY A 728 4.46 16.62 -1.60
CA GLY A 728 3.19 16.23 -2.24
C GLY A 728 2.90 16.98 -3.53
N VAL A 729 3.27 18.27 -3.63
CA VAL A 729 3.17 19.10 -4.85
C VAL A 729 4.04 18.53 -5.97
N ILE A 730 5.25 18.05 -5.65
CA ILE A 730 6.15 17.41 -6.62
C ILE A 730 5.55 16.09 -7.11
N GLU A 731 5.01 15.28 -6.19
CA GLU A 731 4.52 13.95 -6.53
C GLU A 731 3.16 13.95 -7.24
N MET A 732 2.30 14.93 -6.99
CA MET A 732 0.94 14.93 -7.56
C MET A 732 0.95 15.06 -9.08
N VAL A 733 1.96 15.73 -9.65
CA VAL A 733 2.08 15.96 -11.10
C VAL A 733 2.72 14.80 -11.86
N ASP A 734 3.14 13.72 -11.17
CA ASP A 734 3.62 12.52 -11.85
C ASP A 734 2.49 11.88 -12.68
N TYR A 735 2.75 11.71 -13.98
CA TYR A 735 1.75 11.20 -14.92
C TYR A 735 1.31 9.76 -14.59
N ARG A 736 2.24 8.89 -14.18
CA ARG A 736 1.91 7.49 -13.88
C ARG A 736 0.99 7.41 -12.67
N TYR A 737 1.30 8.19 -11.63
CA TYR A 737 0.48 8.33 -10.44
C TYR A 737 -0.93 8.81 -10.78
N ILE A 738 -1.07 9.99 -11.42
CA ILE A 738 -2.41 10.57 -11.61
C ILE A 738 -3.25 9.72 -12.57
N LYS A 739 -2.61 9.10 -13.57
CA LYS A 739 -3.25 8.15 -14.46
C LYS A 739 -3.81 6.96 -13.68
N ASN A 740 -2.98 6.28 -12.89
CA ASN A 740 -3.40 5.14 -12.09
C ASN A 740 -4.53 5.54 -11.12
N ARG A 741 -4.42 6.68 -10.44
CA ARG A 741 -5.41 7.22 -9.49
C ARG A 741 -6.79 7.41 -10.12
N VAL A 742 -6.86 8.02 -11.31
CA VAL A 742 -8.15 8.31 -11.96
C VAL A 742 -8.70 7.05 -12.62
N GLU A 743 -7.84 6.25 -13.25
CA GLU A 743 -8.26 5.01 -13.92
C GLU A 743 -8.71 3.92 -12.95
N GLN A 744 -8.21 3.89 -11.71
CA GLN A 744 -8.75 3.02 -10.66
C GLN A 744 -10.22 3.35 -10.33
N THR A 745 -10.58 4.64 -10.31
CA THR A 745 -11.99 5.05 -10.14
C THR A 745 -12.84 4.59 -11.31
N GLN A 746 -12.33 4.78 -12.53
CA GLN A 746 -13.00 4.36 -13.76
C GLN A 746 -13.11 2.83 -13.87
N TYR A 747 -12.14 2.09 -13.31
CA TYR A 747 -12.16 0.63 -13.23
C TYR A 747 -13.35 0.14 -12.38
N LEU A 748 -13.54 0.68 -11.17
CA LEU A 748 -14.69 0.35 -10.33
C LEU A 748 -16.01 0.70 -11.04
N GLY A 749 -16.11 1.90 -11.61
CA GLY A 749 -17.31 2.34 -12.31
C GLY A 749 -17.65 1.48 -13.53
N LYS A 750 -16.65 1.12 -14.34
CA LYS A 750 -16.81 0.21 -15.49
C LYS A 750 -17.39 -1.13 -15.06
N ARG A 751 -16.85 -1.74 -13.98
CA ARG A 751 -17.35 -3.03 -13.47
C ARG A 751 -18.82 -2.96 -13.05
N LEU A 752 -19.23 -1.85 -12.43
CA LEU A 752 -20.61 -1.64 -12.00
C LEU A 752 -21.56 -1.44 -13.19
N LEU A 753 -21.15 -0.65 -14.20
CA LEU A 753 -21.91 -0.46 -15.44
C LEU A 753 -22.09 -1.76 -16.23
N GLU A 754 -21.03 -2.56 -16.37
CA GLU A 754 -21.09 -3.87 -17.05
C GLU A 754 -22.07 -4.84 -16.36
N ALA A 755 -22.29 -4.69 -15.05
CA ALA A 755 -23.25 -5.45 -14.28
C ALA A 755 -24.67 -4.83 -14.23
N GLY A 756 -24.90 -3.70 -14.90
CA GLY A 756 -26.18 -3.00 -14.96
C GLY A 756 -26.54 -2.22 -13.70
N VAL A 757 -25.57 -1.95 -12.81
CA VAL A 757 -25.77 -1.13 -11.61
C VAL A 757 -25.87 0.35 -12.03
N PRO A 758 -26.92 1.09 -11.60
CA PRO A 758 -27.09 2.48 -11.98
C PRO A 758 -26.11 3.38 -11.22
N ILE A 759 -25.27 4.09 -11.95
CA ILE A 759 -24.31 5.07 -11.43
C ILE A 759 -24.44 6.39 -12.18
N VAL A 760 -23.78 7.45 -11.69
CA VAL A 760 -23.54 8.68 -12.44
C VAL A 760 -22.54 8.38 -13.56
N GLU A 761 -22.86 8.86 -14.76
CA GLU A 761 -22.06 8.68 -15.97
C GLU A 761 -21.74 10.04 -16.61
N PRO A 762 -20.56 10.23 -17.23
CA PRO A 762 -19.41 9.32 -17.16
C PRO A 762 -18.86 9.21 -15.73
N VAL A 763 -18.00 8.21 -15.48
CA VAL A 763 -17.37 8.06 -14.17
C VAL A 763 -16.36 9.19 -13.96
N GLY A 764 -16.59 10.00 -12.93
CA GLY A 764 -15.70 11.10 -12.57
C GLY A 764 -14.35 10.64 -12.01
N SER A 765 -13.57 11.60 -11.52
CA SER A 765 -12.13 11.39 -11.28
C SER A 765 -11.77 10.80 -9.91
N HIS A 766 -12.61 11.02 -8.88
CA HIS A 766 -12.29 10.66 -7.49
C HIS A 766 -13.20 9.62 -6.83
N ALA A 767 -14.38 9.40 -7.40
CA ALA A 767 -15.40 8.56 -6.79
C ALA A 767 -16.34 7.98 -7.85
N VAL A 768 -16.97 6.87 -7.49
CA VAL A 768 -18.15 6.36 -8.20
C VAL A 768 -19.39 6.74 -7.41
N PHE A 769 -20.42 7.27 -8.07
CA PHE A 769 -21.66 7.67 -7.42
C PHE A 769 -22.79 6.73 -7.85
N LEU A 770 -23.31 5.94 -6.93
CA LEU A 770 -24.48 5.10 -7.18
C LEU A 770 -25.72 5.98 -7.23
N ASP A 771 -26.56 5.83 -8.26
CA ASP A 771 -27.86 6.51 -8.32
C ASP A 771 -28.87 5.73 -7.48
N ALA A 772 -29.08 6.17 -6.24
CA ALA A 772 -29.92 5.46 -5.27
C ALA A 772 -31.40 5.48 -5.64
N LYS A 773 -31.88 6.46 -6.43
CA LYS A 773 -33.27 6.47 -6.94
C LYS A 773 -33.49 5.33 -7.93
N ARG A 774 -32.55 5.12 -8.85
CA ARG A 774 -32.61 4.01 -9.82
C ARG A 774 -32.25 2.68 -9.17
N PHE A 775 -31.40 2.69 -8.13
CA PHE A 775 -31.03 1.50 -7.38
C PHE A 775 -32.18 1.00 -6.50
N LEU A 776 -32.94 1.89 -5.86
CA LEU A 776 -34.02 1.57 -4.92
C LEU A 776 -35.34 2.25 -5.33
N PRO A 777 -35.93 1.91 -6.49
CA PRO A 777 -37.10 2.61 -7.03
C PRO A 777 -38.36 2.43 -6.17
N HIS A 778 -38.37 1.47 -5.24
CA HIS A 778 -39.48 1.21 -4.32
C HIS A 778 -39.44 2.07 -3.05
N ILE A 779 -38.35 2.82 -2.79
CA ILE A 779 -38.20 3.66 -1.60
C ILE A 779 -38.38 5.13 -2.00
N ASP A 780 -39.35 5.80 -1.38
CA ASP A 780 -39.54 7.24 -1.59
C ASP A 780 -38.33 8.04 -1.06
N GLN A 781 -38.00 9.15 -1.71
CA GLN A 781 -36.85 9.97 -1.33
C GLN A 781 -36.92 10.49 0.12
N ASP A 782 -38.12 10.69 0.68
CA ASP A 782 -38.31 11.08 2.08
C ASP A 782 -38.14 9.93 3.08
N GLN A 783 -37.90 8.71 2.56
CA GLN A 783 -37.41 7.55 3.30
C GLN A 783 -35.91 7.29 3.07
N TYR A 784 -35.18 8.29 2.57
CA TYR A 784 -33.70 8.36 2.52
C TYR A 784 -33.02 7.14 1.85
N PRO A 785 -33.34 6.81 0.58
CA PRO A 785 -32.79 5.63 -0.11
C PRO A 785 -31.26 5.64 -0.19
N ALA A 786 -30.62 6.80 -0.37
CA ALA A 786 -29.16 6.85 -0.38
C ALA A 786 -28.55 6.49 0.99
N GLN A 787 -29.13 6.97 2.09
CA GLN A 787 -28.69 6.60 3.44
C GLN A 787 -28.91 5.10 3.72
N ALA A 788 -30.06 4.56 3.28
CA ALA A 788 -30.38 3.14 3.40
C ALA A 788 -29.38 2.26 2.62
N LEU A 789 -29.09 2.63 1.36
CA LEU A 789 -28.16 1.91 0.51
C LEU A 789 -26.72 1.93 1.07
N ALA A 790 -26.25 3.09 1.56
CA ALA A 790 -24.93 3.19 2.17
C ALA A 790 -24.79 2.29 3.41
N THR A 791 -25.83 2.19 4.23
CA THR A 791 -25.84 1.30 5.40
C THR A 791 -25.95 -0.17 5.00
N ALA A 792 -26.78 -0.50 4.01
CA ALA A 792 -26.89 -1.86 3.49
C ALA A 792 -25.55 -2.37 2.91
N LEU A 793 -24.80 -1.50 2.23
CA LEU A 793 -23.45 -1.79 1.74
C LEU A 793 -22.48 -2.11 2.88
N TYR A 794 -22.49 -1.32 3.94
CA TYR A 794 -21.70 -1.59 5.14
C TYR A 794 -22.08 -2.94 5.76
N VAL A 795 -23.37 -3.23 5.97
CA VAL A 795 -23.78 -4.51 6.57
C VAL A 795 -23.37 -5.70 5.71
N ASP A 796 -23.50 -5.63 4.38
CA ASP A 796 -23.13 -6.74 3.49
C ASP A 796 -21.61 -7.01 3.45
N SER A 797 -20.76 -5.98 3.56
CA SER A 797 -19.34 -6.10 3.19
C SER A 797 -18.32 -5.39 4.09
N GLY A 798 -18.73 -4.57 5.04
CA GLY A 798 -17.84 -3.70 5.82
C GLY A 798 -17.33 -2.48 5.03
N VAL A 799 -17.84 -2.24 3.82
CA VAL A 799 -17.52 -1.06 3.01
C VAL A 799 -18.32 0.14 3.52
N ARG A 800 -17.63 1.18 3.96
CA ARG A 800 -18.24 2.46 4.34
C ARG A 800 -18.33 3.39 3.14
N ALA A 801 -19.54 3.86 2.84
CA ALA A 801 -19.81 4.85 1.80
C ALA A 801 -20.53 6.08 2.37
N MET A 802 -20.61 7.15 1.58
CA MET A 802 -21.19 8.42 2.01
C MET A 802 -22.53 8.69 1.31
N GLU A 803 -23.55 9.06 2.08
CA GLU A 803 -24.80 9.60 1.53
C GLU A 803 -24.55 10.98 0.89
N ARG A 804 -25.09 11.20 -0.31
CA ARG A 804 -25.08 12.48 -1.04
C ARG A 804 -26.42 12.70 -1.73
N GLY A 805 -27.46 12.86 -0.92
CA GLY A 805 -28.83 13.03 -1.37
C GLY A 805 -29.62 13.90 -0.41
N ASN A 806 -30.85 13.47 -0.15
CA ASN A 806 -31.81 14.19 0.68
C ASN A 806 -31.26 14.56 2.06
N VAL A 807 -30.54 13.65 2.75
CA VAL A 807 -30.00 13.93 4.09
C VAL A 807 -28.99 15.07 4.02
N SER A 808 -28.02 14.96 3.12
CA SER A 808 -26.96 15.97 2.90
C SER A 808 -27.50 17.33 2.44
N LYS A 809 -28.57 17.37 1.63
CA LYS A 809 -29.15 18.61 1.11
C LYS A 809 -29.86 19.46 2.17
N GLY A 810 -30.32 18.84 3.26
CA GLY A 810 -30.98 19.52 4.37
C GLY A 810 -32.47 19.82 4.13
N ARG A 811 -33.01 20.80 4.87
CA ARG A 811 -34.42 21.20 4.82
C ARG A 811 -34.59 22.58 4.19
N GLN A 812 -35.70 22.75 3.50
CA GLN A 812 -36.23 24.04 3.08
C GLN A 812 -36.70 24.85 4.30
N PRO A 813 -36.87 26.19 4.19
CA PRO A 813 -37.38 27.02 5.29
C PRO A 813 -38.75 26.58 5.84
N ASN A 814 -39.58 25.93 5.01
CA ASN A 814 -40.89 25.40 5.40
C ASN A 814 -40.80 24.06 6.16
N GLY A 815 -39.59 23.54 6.41
CA GLY A 815 -39.35 22.27 7.09
C GLY A 815 -39.39 21.03 6.20
N GLN A 816 -39.71 21.13 4.90
CA GLN A 816 -39.71 19.98 3.99
C GLN A 816 -38.28 19.64 3.51
N ASN A 817 -38.07 18.41 3.03
CA ASN A 817 -36.83 18.04 2.35
C ASN A 817 -36.72 18.78 1.00
N TYR A 818 -35.50 19.07 0.56
CA TYR A 818 -35.27 19.68 -0.76
C TYR A 818 -35.56 18.75 -1.94
N ARG A 819 -35.49 17.42 -1.75
CA ARG A 819 -35.66 16.39 -2.80
C ARG A 819 -34.76 16.67 -4.02
N PRO A 820 -33.41 16.63 -3.87
CA PRO A 820 -32.50 16.92 -4.98
C PRO A 820 -32.73 15.93 -6.13
N SER A 821 -32.45 16.38 -7.36
CA SER A 821 -32.48 15.51 -8.54
C SER A 821 -31.52 14.32 -8.36
N LEU A 822 -30.30 14.62 -7.89
CA LEU A 822 -29.25 13.67 -7.54
C LEU A 822 -29.46 13.13 -6.11
N GLU A 823 -29.78 11.84 -6.01
CA GLU A 823 -29.90 11.09 -4.74
C GLU A 823 -28.85 9.97 -4.78
N LEU A 824 -27.66 10.26 -4.27
CA LEU A 824 -26.47 9.46 -4.57
C LEU A 824 -25.85 8.80 -3.34
N VAL A 825 -25.23 7.63 -3.54
CA VAL A 825 -24.23 7.08 -2.61
C VAL A 825 -22.86 7.22 -3.23
N ARG A 826 -21.96 7.93 -2.57
CA ARG A 826 -20.60 8.18 -3.05
C ARG A 826 -19.62 7.15 -2.50
N LEU A 827 -18.94 6.47 -3.43
CA LEU A 827 -17.82 5.56 -3.20
C LEU A 827 -16.52 6.33 -3.50
N THR A 828 -16.04 7.07 -2.50
CA THR A 828 -14.87 7.94 -2.63
C THR A 828 -13.60 7.15 -2.45
N ILE A 829 -12.66 7.19 -3.40
CA ILE A 829 -11.46 6.34 -3.34
C ILE A 829 -10.28 7.15 -2.80
N PRO A 830 -9.72 6.80 -1.61
CA PRO A 830 -8.48 7.42 -1.12
C PRO A 830 -7.29 7.11 -2.03
N ARG A 831 -6.39 8.09 -2.19
CA ARG A 831 -5.23 7.97 -3.10
C ARG A 831 -4.20 7.00 -2.51
N ARG A 832 -3.74 6.02 -3.29
CA ARG A 832 -2.66 5.06 -2.95
C ARG A 832 -2.95 4.13 -1.78
N VAL A 833 -4.20 4.04 -1.29
CA VAL A 833 -4.57 3.24 -0.10
C VAL A 833 -5.08 1.84 -0.44
N TYR A 834 -5.80 1.71 -1.55
CA TYR A 834 -6.48 0.48 -1.94
C TYR A 834 -6.03 0.05 -3.34
N THR A 835 -6.08 -1.26 -3.57
CA THR A 835 -5.70 -1.93 -4.82
C THR A 835 -6.93 -2.24 -5.68
N ASN A 836 -6.75 -2.67 -6.92
CA ASN A 836 -7.85 -3.13 -7.75
C ASN A 836 -8.53 -4.41 -7.21
N ALA A 837 -7.85 -5.23 -6.39
CA ALA A 837 -8.48 -6.35 -5.71
C ALA A 837 -9.50 -5.89 -4.64
N HIS A 838 -9.27 -4.75 -3.99
CA HIS A 838 -10.28 -4.12 -3.15
C HIS A 838 -11.44 -3.56 -3.97
N MET A 839 -11.17 -2.93 -5.12
CA MET A 839 -12.23 -2.44 -6.03
C MET A 839 -13.13 -3.59 -6.49
N ASP A 840 -12.54 -4.75 -6.77
CA ASP A 840 -13.24 -5.97 -7.14
C ASP A 840 -14.20 -6.46 -6.05
N LEU A 841 -13.75 -6.48 -4.79
CA LEU A 841 -14.59 -6.86 -3.65
C LEU A 841 -15.76 -5.90 -3.46
N VAL A 842 -15.51 -4.59 -3.59
CA VAL A 842 -16.55 -3.56 -3.50
C VAL A 842 -17.58 -3.73 -4.63
N ALA A 843 -17.12 -3.93 -5.86
CA ALA A 843 -18.00 -4.18 -7.00
C ALA A 843 -18.85 -5.44 -6.79
N GLU A 844 -18.25 -6.55 -6.35
CA GLU A 844 -18.97 -7.80 -6.06
C GLU A 844 -20.09 -7.60 -5.04
N SER A 845 -19.82 -6.89 -3.93
CA SER A 845 -20.84 -6.61 -2.90
C SER A 845 -21.97 -5.73 -3.43
N ILE A 846 -21.67 -4.66 -4.16
CA ILE A 846 -22.69 -3.78 -4.74
C ILE A 846 -23.55 -4.54 -5.76
N ILE A 847 -22.94 -5.36 -6.62
CA ILE A 847 -23.67 -6.18 -7.61
C ILE A 847 -24.58 -7.19 -6.89
N LYS A 848 -24.09 -7.82 -5.81
CA LYS A 848 -24.90 -8.72 -4.97
C LYS A 848 -26.08 -7.96 -4.35
N LEU A 849 -25.85 -6.78 -3.78
CA LEU A 849 -26.90 -5.92 -3.22
C LEU A 849 -27.92 -5.50 -4.26
N TYR A 850 -27.47 -5.14 -5.47
CA TYR A 850 -28.36 -4.74 -6.56
C TYR A 850 -29.31 -5.88 -6.96
N LYS A 851 -28.86 -7.14 -6.93
CA LYS A 851 -29.72 -8.31 -7.17
C LYS A 851 -30.78 -8.53 -6.08
N LYS A 852 -30.53 -8.10 -4.83
CA LYS A 852 -31.45 -8.20 -3.68
C LYS A 852 -32.04 -6.85 -3.25
N ARG A 853 -32.02 -5.84 -4.12
CA ARG A 853 -32.34 -4.43 -3.81
C ARG A 853 -33.74 -4.23 -3.21
N ASP A 854 -34.71 -5.05 -3.62
CA ASP A 854 -36.09 -4.97 -3.13
C ASP A 854 -36.24 -5.35 -1.63
N GLN A 855 -35.19 -5.94 -1.02
CA GLN A 855 -35.15 -6.28 0.41
C GLN A 855 -34.66 -5.12 1.29
N ILE A 856 -34.05 -4.10 0.70
CA ILE A 856 -33.57 -2.92 1.43
C ILE A 856 -34.79 -2.08 1.81
N LYS A 857 -34.87 -1.66 3.07
CA LYS A 857 -35.95 -0.81 3.59
C LYS A 857 -35.54 0.65 3.63
N GLY A 858 -36.52 1.53 3.51
CA GLY A 858 -36.33 2.95 3.78
C GLY A 858 -36.01 3.22 5.25
N LEU A 859 -35.54 4.43 5.52
CA LEU A 859 -35.20 4.93 6.86
C LEU A 859 -36.09 6.10 7.25
N LYS A 860 -36.15 6.40 8.56
CA LYS A 860 -36.69 7.65 9.11
C LYS A 860 -35.81 8.16 10.24
N PHE A 861 -35.77 9.48 10.44
CA PHE A 861 -34.99 10.07 11.53
C PHE A 861 -35.53 9.67 12.90
N THR A 862 -34.63 9.29 13.81
CA THR A 862 -34.84 9.19 15.26
C THR A 862 -34.23 10.38 15.99
N TYR A 863 -33.18 10.98 15.41
CA TYR A 863 -32.57 12.23 15.85
C TYR A 863 -32.07 13.03 14.65
N GLU A 864 -32.45 14.31 14.56
CA GLU A 864 -32.06 15.21 13.48
C GLU A 864 -31.41 16.50 14.04
N PRO A 865 -30.12 16.74 13.77
CA PRO A 865 -29.45 17.99 14.11
C PRO A 865 -30.01 19.19 13.34
N LYS A 866 -29.94 20.39 13.94
CA LYS A 866 -30.40 21.65 13.30
C LYS A 866 -29.62 22.01 12.03
N ASN A 867 -28.29 21.84 12.07
CA ASN A 867 -27.39 22.17 10.98
C ASN A 867 -26.56 20.93 10.61
N LEU A 868 -26.19 20.82 9.33
CA LEU A 868 -25.34 19.73 8.80
C LEU A 868 -25.79 18.33 9.26
N ARG A 869 -27.10 18.08 9.16
CA ARG A 869 -27.78 16.90 9.75
C ARG A 869 -27.19 15.54 9.35
N PHE A 870 -26.50 15.45 8.21
CA PHE A 870 -25.87 14.20 7.74
C PHE A 870 -24.71 13.72 8.64
N PHE A 871 -24.03 14.60 9.37
CA PHE A 871 -22.92 14.18 10.24
C PHE A 871 -23.36 13.44 11.50
N GLN A 872 -24.47 13.87 12.11
CA GLN A 872 -24.88 13.40 13.45
C GLN A 872 -26.31 12.85 13.47
N GLY A 873 -27.04 12.92 12.35
CA GLY A 873 -28.38 12.36 12.23
C GLY A 873 -28.39 10.87 12.53
N ARG A 874 -29.43 10.41 13.21
CA ARG A 874 -29.68 9.00 13.50
C ARG A 874 -31.02 8.59 12.95
N PHE A 875 -31.11 7.34 12.53
CA PHE A 875 -32.23 6.77 11.82
C PHE A 875 -32.65 5.43 12.42
N GLU A 876 -33.82 4.97 12.00
CA GLU A 876 -34.29 3.59 12.14
C GLU A 876 -35.02 3.17 10.86
N GLU A 877 -35.13 1.86 10.62
CA GLU A 877 -35.91 1.34 9.48
C GLU A 877 -37.39 1.74 9.59
N VAL A 878 -38.00 2.03 8.44
CA VAL A 878 -39.46 2.17 8.35
C VAL A 878 -40.10 0.79 8.56
N LYS A 879 -41.23 0.76 9.28
CA LYS A 879 -41.95 -0.48 9.63
C LYS A 879 -42.63 -1.14 8.43
#